data_AF-A0AAW3U8X3-F1
#
_entry.id   AF-A0AAW3U8X3-F1
#
_cell.length_a   1.000
_cell.length_b   1.000
_cell.length_c   1.000
_cell.angle_alpha   90.00
_cell.angle_beta   90.00
_cell.angle_gamma   90.00
#
_symmetry.space_group_name_H-M   'P 1'
#
loop_
_entity.id
_entity.type
_entity.pdbx_description
1 polymer ?
#
loop_
_entity_poly.entity_id
_entity_poly.type
_entity_poly.pdbx_seq_one_letter_code
_entity_poly.pdbx_strand_id
1 'polypeptide(L)'
;MSMDLQRFHATFFEESREGLDAMEAGLLSLEEGNRDPEIINSVFRAAHSIKGGAATFGFDAVAGLTHVLETLLDELRSNKRQLEPNAVDAMLGSVDVLRALLREAEHGTPADPAAVKAVHTRLNAVLAGEAPAAAAVAKPKEEEPEAWHIGFTPAPSLFMSGNDPLRIIRELEHLGPLQIAARLERMPGFENIDPLEAYLAWDLGLIGKIPRSKIEDTFAWVVDDCELDIRPMAVPGPPPSLAVDAPAAAPVAAVAAAPGAAGEPAAAAATPAKAAAAEAESSIRVSVDKVDALINLVGELVITQAMLKQVSTGLDPAHAEQLFAGLDLLERNTRDLQEAVIGVRMLPVDAVFRRFPRLVRDLSSRLGKQVRLRTIGESTELDKGLIEKIADPLVHLVRNSIDHGLEMPDARRASGKDETGTITLAASHQGGHIVIEVSDDGRGLNRAKILEKAAERGIAVPDNPTDAQVWDLIFAPGFSTADAVTDLSGRGVGMDVVRRNIQGLGGEVQLESNAGSGTRVLIRLPLTLAILDGMTVSVAGETLILPLSYVLEALQPAPEDVRAMAGDGRVLRVRGEYLPILSLTNYYGFGGQQSSKESLVVVVEGDGQKIALEVDELLGQQQVVVKNIENNYRRIPGVSGATILGDGRVSLIVDIGGLVRSLKVPQAA
;
A
#
# COMPACT_ATOMS: atom_id res chain seq x y z
N MET A 1 -21.74 19.46 27.25
CA MET A 1 -20.95 18.48 28.02
C MET A 1 -20.66 17.19 27.27
N SER A 2 -21.40 16.78 26.21
CA SER A 2 -21.08 15.55 25.45
C SER A 2 -19.86 15.67 24.52
N MET A 3 -19.59 16.88 23.99
CA MET A 3 -18.42 17.14 23.12
C MET A 3 -17.06 16.98 23.82
N ASP A 4 -16.98 17.18 25.14
CA ASP A 4 -15.72 17.04 25.89
C ASP A 4 -15.33 15.56 26.01
N LEU A 5 -16.26 14.70 26.41
CA LEU A 5 -15.98 13.28 26.65
C LEU A 5 -15.62 12.52 25.35
N GLN A 6 -16.27 12.84 24.22
CA GLN A 6 -15.92 12.28 22.92
C GLN A 6 -14.51 12.68 22.46
N ARG A 7 -14.07 13.91 22.77
CA ARG A 7 -12.72 14.38 22.45
C ARG A 7 -11.67 13.67 23.31
N PHE A 8 -11.95 13.46 24.59
CA PHE A 8 -11.07 12.70 25.48
C PHE A 8 -10.98 11.21 25.09
N HIS A 9 -12.07 10.60 24.61
CA HIS A 9 -12.05 9.24 24.07
C HIS A 9 -11.17 9.16 22.81
N ALA A 10 -11.32 10.07 21.86
CA ALA A 10 -10.51 10.08 20.64
C ALA A 10 -9.01 10.22 20.96
N THR A 11 -8.63 11.12 21.86
CA THR A 11 -7.24 11.25 22.32
C THR A 11 -6.75 9.97 22.98
N PHE A 12 -7.54 9.35 23.86
CA PHE A 12 -7.17 8.10 24.53
C PHE A 12 -6.90 6.96 23.53
N PHE A 13 -7.76 6.78 22.52
CA PHE A 13 -7.58 5.71 21.53
C PHE A 13 -6.35 5.94 20.66
N GLU A 14 -6.05 7.20 20.31
CA GLU A 14 -4.85 7.56 19.56
C GLU A 14 -3.58 7.33 20.40
N GLU A 15 -3.53 7.82 21.65
CA GLU A 15 -2.41 7.59 22.58
C GLU A 15 -2.21 6.11 22.90
N SER A 16 -3.30 5.34 23.00
CA SER A 16 -3.22 3.89 23.25
C SER A 16 -2.67 3.14 22.03
N ARG A 17 -3.01 3.55 20.80
CA ARG A 17 -2.43 3.00 19.58
C ARG A 17 -0.93 3.30 19.48
N GLU A 18 -0.53 4.55 19.71
CA GLU A 18 0.89 4.94 19.77
C GLU A 18 1.65 4.13 20.84
N GLY A 19 1.04 3.95 22.02
CA GLY A 19 1.59 3.13 23.10
C GLY A 19 1.75 1.65 22.72
N LEU A 20 0.77 1.06 22.03
CA LEU A 20 0.84 -0.32 21.56
C LEU A 20 1.93 -0.50 20.49
N ASP A 21 2.09 0.46 19.58
CA ASP A 21 3.14 0.44 18.56
C ASP A 21 4.54 0.54 19.21
N ALA A 22 4.71 1.43 20.20
CA ALA A 22 5.95 1.54 20.97
C ALA A 22 6.27 0.26 21.76
N MET A 23 5.23 -0.37 22.33
CA MET A 23 5.36 -1.63 23.05
C MET A 23 5.77 -2.78 22.13
N GLU A 24 5.14 -2.93 20.96
CA GLU A 24 5.51 -3.95 19.97
C GLU A 24 6.97 -3.79 19.51
N ALA A 25 7.36 -2.57 19.15
CA ALA A 25 8.74 -2.29 18.72
C ALA A 25 9.76 -2.60 19.82
N GLY A 26 9.48 -2.22 21.07
CA GLY A 26 10.35 -2.52 22.20
C GLY A 26 10.47 -4.02 22.49
N LEU A 27 9.37 -4.77 22.41
CA LEU A 27 9.35 -6.22 22.61
C LEU A 27 10.13 -6.97 21.53
N LEU A 28 10.02 -6.55 20.27
CA LEU A 28 10.82 -7.10 19.17
C LEU A 28 12.31 -6.81 19.36
N SER A 29 12.67 -5.59 19.78
CA SER A 29 14.07 -5.25 20.07
C SER A 29 14.67 -6.08 21.22
N LEU A 30 13.89 -6.35 22.26
CA LEU A 30 14.28 -7.21 23.37
C LEU A 30 14.52 -8.66 22.91
N GLU A 31 13.77 -9.15 21.92
CA GLU A 31 13.94 -10.47 21.32
C GLU A 31 15.25 -10.62 20.56
N GLU A 32 15.65 -9.57 19.83
CA GLU A 32 16.90 -9.50 19.05
C GLU A 32 18.16 -9.47 19.94
N GLY A 33 18.00 -9.49 21.26
CA GLY A 33 19.08 -9.56 22.24
C GLY A 33 19.52 -8.21 22.78
N ASN A 34 18.84 -7.12 22.43
CA ASN A 34 19.07 -5.81 23.02
C ASN A 34 18.50 -5.79 24.44
N ARG A 35 19.37 -5.81 25.45
CA ARG A 35 18.98 -5.86 26.88
C ARG A 35 19.05 -4.49 27.57
N ASP A 36 18.90 -3.42 26.82
CA ASP A 36 18.88 -2.06 27.38
C ASP A 36 17.71 -1.91 28.38
N PRO A 37 17.97 -1.59 29.66
CA PRO A 37 16.93 -1.32 30.65
C PRO A 37 15.98 -0.20 30.24
N GLU A 38 16.40 0.76 29.39
CA GLU A 38 15.53 1.83 28.90
C GLU A 38 14.38 1.31 28.03
N ILE A 39 14.60 0.24 27.26
CA ILE A 39 13.57 -0.38 26.42
C ILE A 39 12.47 -1.00 27.29
N ILE A 40 12.85 -1.76 28.31
CA ILE A 40 11.89 -2.35 29.27
C ILE A 40 11.09 -1.25 29.98
N ASN A 41 11.75 -0.16 30.37
CA ASN A 41 11.08 0.98 31.00
C ASN A 41 10.10 1.69 30.04
N SER A 42 10.44 1.82 28.76
CA SER A 42 9.57 2.40 27.74
C SER A 42 8.32 1.54 27.54
N VAL A 43 8.51 0.23 27.35
CA VAL A 43 7.42 -0.76 27.20
C VAL A 43 6.50 -0.76 28.43
N PHE A 44 7.08 -0.70 29.63
CA PHE A 44 6.33 -0.60 30.89
C PHE A 44 5.50 0.69 30.96
N ARG A 45 6.07 1.85 30.59
CA ARG A 45 5.34 3.13 30.58
C ARG A 45 4.15 3.10 29.62
N ALA A 46 4.32 2.51 28.44
CA ALA A 46 3.24 2.33 27.49
C ALA A 46 2.09 1.50 28.09
N ALA A 47 2.40 0.31 28.65
CA ALA A 47 1.40 -0.54 29.29
C ALA A 47 0.70 0.16 30.47
N HIS A 48 1.46 0.87 31.31
CA HIS A 48 0.94 1.61 32.46
C HIS A 48 -0.01 2.75 32.05
N SER A 49 0.35 3.49 30.99
CA SER A 49 -0.48 4.57 30.45
C SER A 49 -1.80 4.05 29.90
N ILE A 50 -1.75 2.96 29.09
CA ILE A 50 -2.95 2.33 28.53
C ILE A 50 -3.87 1.80 29.64
N LYS A 51 -3.31 1.16 30.68
CA LYS A 51 -4.09 0.72 31.86
C LYS A 51 -4.80 1.88 32.55
N GLY A 52 -4.06 2.97 32.80
CA GLY A 52 -4.59 4.17 33.46
C GLY A 52 -5.74 4.81 32.68
N GLY A 53 -5.55 5.00 31.37
CA GLY A 53 -6.60 5.49 30.49
C GLY A 53 -7.80 4.54 30.41
N ALA A 54 -7.57 3.24 30.18
CA ALA A 54 -8.64 2.24 30.10
C ALA A 54 -9.50 2.17 31.36
N ALA A 55 -8.87 2.20 32.55
CA ALA A 55 -9.58 2.22 33.82
C ALA A 55 -10.38 3.53 34.05
N THR A 56 -9.89 4.65 33.52
CA THR A 56 -10.55 5.96 33.64
C THR A 56 -11.81 6.06 32.78
N PHE A 57 -11.81 5.41 31.61
CA PHE A 57 -12.92 5.40 30.66
C PHE A 57 -13.83 4.16 30.78
N GLY A 58 -13.54 3.24 31.71
CA GLY A 58 -14.39 2.07 31.99
C GLY A 58 -14.21 0.90 31.01
N PHE A 59 -13.07 0.80 30.35
CA PHE A 59 -12.73 -0.31 29.45
C PHE A 59 -12.09 -1.46 30.24
N ASP A 60 -12.91 -2.19 31.00
CA ASP A 60 -12.45 -3.21 31.95
C ASP A 60 -11.62 -4.33 31.32
N ALA A 61 -11.96 -4.77 30.11
CA ALA A 61 -11.21 -5.82 29.41
C ALA A 61 -9.79 -5.35 29.04
N VAL A 62 -9.66 -4.10 28.58
CA VAL A 62 -8.36 -3.47 28.25
C VAL A 62 -7.54 -3.26 29.52
N ALA A 63 -8.17 -2.71 30.57
CA ALA A 63 -7.53 -2.49 31.87
C ALA A 63 -7.06 -3.82 32.52
N GLY A 64 -7.87 -4.87 32.44
CA GLY A 64 -7.54 -6.19 32.97
C GLY A 64 -6.35 -6.83 32.26
N LEU A 65 -6.34 -6.85 30.93
CA LEU A 65 -5.24 -7.45 30.17
C LEU A 65 -3.93 -6.66 30.31
N THR A 66 -4.00 -5.32 30.30
CA THR A 66 -2.82 -4.46 30.53
C THR A 66 -2.25 -4.59 31.94
N HIS A 67 -3.07 -4.85 32.95
CA HIS A 67 -2.60 -5.13 34.31
C HIS A 67 -1.69 -6.37 34.36
N VAL A 68 -2.11 -7.47 33.73
CA VAL A 68 -1.34 -8.71 33.69
C VAL A 68 -0.01 -8.48 32.98
N LEU A 69 -0.05 -7.75 31.86
CA LEU A 69 1.14 -7.37 31.10
C LEU A 69 2.10 -6.48 31.91
N GLU A 70 1.57 -5.48 32.62
CA GLU A 70 2.35 -4.59 33.47
C GLU A 70 3.02 -5.35 34.64
N THR A 71 2.33 -6.33 35.22
CA THR A 71 2.90 -7.17 36.29
C THR A 71 4.09 -7.98 35.78
N LEU A 72 3.97 -8.57 34.58
CA LEU A 72 5.06 -9.32 33.96
C LEU A 72 6.26 -8.42 33.62
N LEU A 73 5.98 -7.22 33.09
CA LEU A 73 7.01 -6.21 32.80
C LEU A 73 7.68 -5.68 34.08
N ASP A 74 6.95 -5.58 35.21
CA ASP A 74 7.54 -5.16 36.48
C ASP A 74 8.50 -6.22 37.07
N GLU A 75 8.19 -7.51 36.92
CA GLU A 75 9.11 -8.59 37.30
C GLU A 75 10.40 -8.58 36.47
N LEU A 76 10.29 -8.31 35.16
CA LEU A 76 11.45 -8.17 34.27
C LEU A 76 12.26 -6.91 34.63
N ARG A 77 11.59 -5.78 34.84
CA ARG A 77 12.20 -4.49 35.22
C ARG A 77 12.93 -4.55 36.56
N SER A 78 12.37 -5.28 37.53
CA SER A 78 12.95 -5.46 38.87
C SER A 78 14.00 -6.58 38.95
N ASN A 79 14.40 -7.18 37.82
CA ASN A 79 15.32 -8.32 37.73
C ASN A 79 14.88 -9.54 38.56
N LYS A 80 13.58 -9.67 38.85
CA LYS A 80 13.02 -10.83 39.54
C LYS A 80 12.82 -12.01 38.59
N ARG A 81 12.78 -11.75 37.28
CA ARG A 81 12.60 -12.72 36.20
C ARG A 81 13.61 -12.47 35.07
N GLN A 82 14.09 -13.53 34.43
CA GLN A 82 14.87 -13.42 33.19
C GLN A 82 13.95 -13.39 31.97
N LEU A 83 14.34 -12.62 30.95
CA LEU A 83 13.61 -12.57 29.69
C LEU A 83 13.81 -13.89 28.93
N GLU A 84 12.74 -14.69 28.86
CA GLU A 84 12.68 -15.92 28.07
C GLU A 84 11.89 -15.70 26.76
N PRO A 85 12.21 -16.39 25.65
CA PRO A 85 11.51 -16.22 24.37
C PRO A 85 9.99 -16.46 24.45
N ASN A 86 9.56 -17.43 25.29
CA ASN A 86 8.16 -17.73 25.54
C ASN A 86 7.38 -16.54 26.14
N ALA A 87 8.04 -15.69 26.94
CA ALA A 87 7.46 -14.52 27.57
C ALA A 87 7.32 -13.39 26.57
N VAL A 88 8.32 -13.18 25.70
CA VAL A 88 8.24 -12.20 24.60
C VAL A 88 7.08 -12.52 23.67
N ASP A 89 6.90 -13.79 23.29
CA ASP A 89 5.78 -14.21 22.45
C ASP A 89 4.42 -14.00 23.10
N ALA A 90 4.32 -14.27 24.40
CA ALA A 90 3.09 -14.03 25.15
C ALA A 90 2.76 -12.54 25.23
N MET A 91 3.78 -11.69 25.42
CA MET A 91 3.62 -10.24 25.43
C MET A 91 3.23 -9.70 24.05
N LEU A 92 3.87 -10.13 22.97
CA LEU A 92 3.51 -9.74 21.59
C LEU A 92 2.09 -10.16 21.23
N GLY A 93 1.69 -11.40 21.55
CA GLY A 93 0.32 -11.85 21.35
C GLY A 93 -0.71 -11.04 22.16
N SER A 94 -0.31 -10.48 23.29
CA SER A 94 -1.17 -9.57 24.07
C SER A 94 -1.35 -8.19 23.46
N VAL A 95 -0.34 -7.68 22.74
CA VAL A 95 -0.47 -6.43 21.97
C VAL A 95 -1.56 -6.56 20.92
N ASP A 96 -1.62 -7.69 20.21
CA ASP A 96 -2.64 -7.94 19.18
C ASP A 96 -4.05 -7.97 19.75
N VAL A 97 -4.23 -8.67 20.87
CA VAL A 97 -5.52 -8.72 21.57
C VAL A 97 -5.90 -7.35 22.13
N LEU A 98 -4.95 -6.57 22.64
CA LEU A 98 -5.20 -5.20 23.10
C LEU A 98 -5.64 -4.29 21.95
N ARG A 99 -5.05 -4.43 20.75
CA ARG A 99 -5.51 -3.72 19.54
C ARG A 99 -6.95 -4.09 19.20
N ALA A 100 -7.30 -5.37 19.25
CA ALA A 100 -8.67 -5.83 19.00
C ALA A 100 -9.66 -5.29 20.05
N LEU A 101 -9.30 -5.31 21.33
CA LEU A 101 -10.14 -4.77 22.41
C LEU A 101 -10.31 -3.25 22.33
N LEU A 102 -9.29 -2.51 21.89
CA LEU A 102 -9.43 -1.07 21.63
C LEU A 102 -10.34 -0.79 20.44
N ARG A 103 -10.28 -1.59 19.37
CA ARG A 103 -11.22 -1.50 18.24
C ARG A 103 -12.65 -1.79 18.68
N GLU A 104 -12.86 -2.79 19.55
CA GLU A 104 -14.16 -3.06 20.17
C GLU A 104 -14.68 -1.85 20.94
N ALA A 105 -13.83 -1.24 21.76
CA ALA A 105 -14.18 -0.07 22.55
C ALA A 105 -14.44 1.20 21.70
N GLU A 106 -13.76 1.37 20.56
CA GLU A 106 -13.87 2.56 19.69
C GLU A 106 -15.00 2.43 18.66
N HIS A 107 -15.17 1.25 18.07
CA HIS A 107 -16.03 1.01 16.91
C HIS A 107 -17.12 -0.03 17.15
N GLY A 108 -17.14 -0.71 18.31
CA GLY A 108 -18.12 -1.75 18.63
C GLY A 108 -17.85 -3.10 17.96
N THR A 109 -16.72 -3.27 17.27
CA THR A 109 -16.31 -4.53 16.63
C THR A 109 -15.85 -5.53 17.70
N PRO A 110 -16.61 -6.60 17.99
CA PRO A 110 -16.30 -7.48 19.12
C PRO A 110 -14.95 -8.19 18.93
N ALA A 111 -14.09 -8.13 19.94
CA ALA A 111 -12.87 -8.92 19.97
C ALA A 111 -13.22 -10.40 20.19
N ASP A 112 -12.45 -11.32 19.59
CA ASP A 112 -12.66 -12.76 19.78
C ASP A 112 -12.47 -13.15 21.27
N PRO A 113 -13.53 -13.57 21.98
CA PRO A 113 -13.44 -13.94 23.38
C PRO A 113 -12.50 -15.13 23.63
N ALA A 114 -12.32 -16.01 22.63
CA ALA A 114 -11.40 -17.14 22.72
C ALA A 114 -9.95 -16.66 22.66
N ALA A 115 -9.60 -15.76 21.75
CA ALA A 115 -8.28 -15.11 21.67
C ALA A 115 -7.94 -14.35 22.96
N VAL A 116 -8.88 -13.55 23.49
CA VAL A 116 -8.71 -12.81 24.76
C VAL A 116 -8.39 -13.76 25.91
N LYS A 117 -9.19 -14.83 26.06
CA LYS A 117 -8.98 -15.84 27.10
C LYS A 117 -7.67 -16.62 26.92
N ALA A 118 -7.31 -16.96 25.69
CA ALA A 118 -6.09 -17.70 25.38
C ALA A 118 -4.84 -16.89 25.76
N VAL A 119 -4.79 -15.62 25.38
CA VAL A 119 -3.69 -14.72 25.75
C VAL A 119 -3.64 -14.48 27.25
N HIS A 120 -4.78 -14.23 27.89
CA HIS A 120 -4.83 -14.06 29.35
C HIS A 120 -4.31 -15.30 30.08
N THR A 121 -4.65 -16.50 29.60
CA THR A 121 -4.13 -17.77 30.14
C THR A 121 -2.63 -17.89 29.93
N ARG A 122 -2.14 -17.55 28.73
CA ARG A 122 -0.72 -17.63 28.37
C ARG A 122 0.14 -16.68 29.22
N LEU A 123 -0.30 -15.43 29.40
CA LEU A 123 0.40 -14.46 30.25
C LEU A 123 0.45 -14.89 31.72
N ASN A 124 -0.66 -15.42 32.25
CA ASN A 124 -0.69 -15.92 33.63
C ASN A 124 0.17 -17.17 33.83
N ALA A 125 0.24 -18.07 32.85
CA ALA A 125 1.15 -19.23 32.91
C ALA A 125 2.62 -18.77 32.96
N VAL A 126 2.98 -17.79 32.13
CA VAL A 126 4.33 -17.18 32.16
C VAL A 126 4.60 -16.54 33.53
N LEU A 127 3.66 -15.75 34.07
CA LEU A 127 3.76 -15.15 35.41
C LEU A 127 3.91 -16.20 36.53
N ALA A 128 3.21 -17.31 36.46
CA ALA A 128 3.32 -18.39 37.45
C ALA A 128 4.68 -19.12 37.41
N GLY A 129 5.53 -18.85 36.40
CA GLY A 129 6.77 -19.60 36.19
C GLY A 129 6.51 -21.04 35.75
N GLU A 130 5.28 -21.34 35.34
CA GLU A 130 4.94 -22.59 34.71
C GLU A 130 5.44 -22.49 33.27
N ALA A 131 6.30 -23.42 32.86
CA ALA A 131 6.54 -23.59 31.44
C ALA A 131 5.17 -23.73 30.79
N PRO A 132 4.78 -22.88 29.83
CA PRO A 132 3.53 -23.09 29.14
C PRO A 132 3.64 -24.52 28.64
N ALA A 133 2.68 -25.37 29.01
CA ALA A 133 2.57 -26.68 28.41
C ALA A 133 2.72 -26.39 26.92
N ALA A 134 3.79 -26.91 26.32
CA ALA A 134 3.99 -26.80 24.90
C ALA A 134 2.78 -27.50 24.33
N ALA A 135 1.74 -26.71 24.02
CA ALA A 135 0.86 -27.00 22.95
C ALA A 135 1.78 -26.98 21.73
N ALA A 136 2.45 -28.12 21.50
CA ALA A 136 2.34 -28.69 20.18
C ALA A 136 0.91 -28.39 19.75
N VAL A 137 0.78 -27.58 18.71
CA VAL A 137 -0.49 -27.30 18.07
C VAL A 137 -0.95 -28.63 17.47
N ALA A 138 -1.35 -29.57 18.32
CA ALA A 138 -2.36 -30.54 18.01
C ALA A 138 -3.62 -29.68 17.92
N LYS A 139 -3.93 -29.27 16.69
CA LYS A 139 -5.22 -28.70 16.34
C LYS A 139 -6.29 -29.47 17.12
N PRO A 140 -7.21 -28.81 17.85
CA PRO A 140 -8.39 -29.52 18.27
C PRO A 140 -8.97 -30.12 16.99
N LYS A 141 -9.17 -31.43 16.99
CA LYS A 141 -9.95 -32.09 15.95
C LYS A 141 -11.37 -31.59 16.18
N GLU A 142 -11.67 -30.40 15.66
CA GLU A 142 -13.03 -29.92 15.51
C GLU A 142 -13.77 -31.04 14.79
N GLU A 143 -14.82 -31.57 15.42
CA GLU A 143 -15.79 -32.35 14.69
C GLU A 143 -16.34 -31.42 13.60
N GLU A 144 -15.87 -31.63 12.37
CA GLU A 144 -16.25 -30.82 11.22
C GLU A 144 -17.77 -30.93 11.06
N PRO A 145 -18.52 -29.85 11.30
CA PRO A 145 -19.97 -29.88 11.14
C PRO A 145 -20.29 -30.17 9.68
N GLU A 146 -21.41 -30.87 9.43
CA GLU A 146 -21.79 -31.27 8.08
C GLU A 146 -22.23 -30.09 7.20
N ALA A 147 -22.52 -28.93 7.81
CA ALA A 147 -22.83 -27.69 7.14
C ALA A 147 -22.55 -26.47 8.05
N TRP A 148 -22.50 -25.29 7.43
CA TRP A 148 -22.29 -23.99 8.05
C TRP A 148 -23.36 -22.99 7.61
N HIS A 149 -23.80 -22.16 8.55
CA HIS A 149 -24.54 -20.93 8.29
C HIS A 149 -23.59 -19.75 8.39
N ILE A 150 -23.58 -18.88 7.38
CA ILE A 150 -22.70 -17.71 7.29
C ILE A 150 -23.59 -16.49 7.02
N GLY A 151 -23.78 -15.65 8.03
CA GLY A 151 -24.37 -14.33 7.89
C GLY A 151 -23.28 -13.33 7.47
N PHE A 152 -23.39 -12.77 6.28
CA PHE A 152 -22.42 -11.81 5.73
C PHE A 152 -23.08 -10.46 5.47
N THR A 153 -22.61 -9.43 6.16
CA THR A 153 -23.16 -8.08 6.10
C THR A 153 -22.03 -7.08 5.81
N PRO A 154 -21.83 -6.64 4.56
CA PRO A 154 -20.86 -5.59 4.23
C PRO A 154 -21.07 -4.28 5.01
N ALA A 155 -19.97 -3.63 5.37
CA ALA A 155 -19.99 -2.21 5.70
C ALA A 155 -20.33 -1.39 4.44
N PRO A 156 -21.01 -0.23 4.57
CA PRO A 156 -21.33 0.63 3.43
C PRO A 156 -20.09 0.97 2.57
N SER A 157 -18.93 1.18 3.19
CA SER A 157 -17.67 1.53 2.52
C SER A 157 -16.97 0.39 1.77
N LEU A 158 -17.49 -0.85 1.79
CA LEU A 158 -16.79 -2.03 1.24
C LEU A 158 -16.37 -1.87 -0.23
N PHE A 159 -17.19 -1.22 -1.07
CA PHE A 159 -16.83 -1.00 -2.47
C PHE A 159 -15.70 0.01 -2.65
N MET A 160 -15.55 0.95 -1.71
CA MET A 160 -14.49 1.97 -1.73
C MET A 160 -13.11 1.40 -1.39
N SER A 161 -13.07 0.26 -0.65
CA SER A 161 -11.83 -0.52 -0.47
C SER A 161 -11.54 -1.47 -1.63
N GLY A 162 -12.34 -1.43 -2.71
CA GLY A 162 -12.16 -2.22 -3.92
C GLY A 162 -12.64 -3.68 -3.80
N ASN A 163 -13.35 -4.01 -2.73
CA ASN A 163 -13.83 -5.36 -2.45
C ASN A 163 -15.19 -5.64 -3.11
N ASP A 164 -15.35 -6.87 -3.64
CA ASP A 164 -16.56 -7.32 -4.32
C ASP A 164 -17.16 -8.52 -3.56
N PRO A 165 -18.32 -8.35 -2.88
CA PRO A 165 -19.08 -9.41 -2.22
C PRO A 165 -19.31 -10.65 -3.08
N LEU A 166 -19.51 -10.49 -4.38
CA LEU A 166 -19.78 -11.62 -5.27
C LEU A 166 -18.55 -12.51 -5.43
N ARG A 167 -17.34 -11.95 -5.35
CA ARG A 167 -16.10 -12.75 -5.38
C ARG A 167 -15.97 -13.59 -4.13
N ILE A 168 -16.27 -13.02 -2.97
CA ILE A 168 -16.22 -13.73 -1.68
C ILE A 168 -17.23 -14.87 -1.65
N ILE A 169 -18.46 -14.63 -2.13
CA ILE A 169 -19.50 -15.66 -2.24
C ILE A 169 -19.06 -16.78 -3.21
N ARG A 170 -18.43 -16.44 -4.34
CA ARG A 170 -17.87 -17.45 -5.27
C ARG A 170 -16.75 -18.27 -4.65
N GLU A 171 -15.88 -17.67 -3.82
CA GLU A 171 -14.84 -18.44 -3.12
C GLU A 171 -15.46 -19.46 -2.14
N LEU A 172 -16.56 -19.11 -1.47
CA LEU A 172 -17.31 -20.07 -0.65
C LEU A 172 -17.92 -21.21 -1.49
N GLU A 173 -18.41 -20.94 -2.70
CA GLU A 173 -18.88 -21.99 -3.64
C GLU A 173 -17.78 -22.99 -4.02
N HIS A 174 -16.50 -22.60 -3.99
CA HIS A 174 -15.39 -23.52 -4.25
C HIS A 174 -15.10 -24.46 -3.07
N LEU A 175 -15.49 -24.09 -1.84
CA LEU A 175 -15.31 -24.92 -0.65
C LEU A 175 -16.37 -26.03 -0.56
N GLY A 176 -17.56 -25.80 -1.11
CA GLY A 176 -18.65 -26.79 -1.14
C GLY A 176 -19.96 -26.20 -1.70
N PRO A 177 -21.00 -27.03 -1.87
CA PRO A 177 -22.31 -26.55 -2.32
C PRO A 177 -22.84 -25.42 -1.42
N LEU A 178 -23.08 -24.25 -2.00
CA LEU A 178 -23.52 -23.05 -1.31
C LEU A 178 -24.98 -22.74 -1.64
N GLN A 179 -25.77 -22.44 -0.62
CA GLN A 179 -27.12 -21.90 -0.74
C GLN A 179 -27.07 -20.42 -0.38
N ILE A 180 -27.63 -19.56 -1.23
CA ILE A 180 -27.48 -18.11 -1.11
C ILE A 180 -28.85 -17.47 -0.97
N ALA A 181 -29.05 -16.65 0.06
CA ALA A 181 -30.20 -15.77 0.20
C ALA A 181 -29.72 -14.33 0.43
N ALA A 182 -30.25 -13.37 -0.34
CA ALA A 182 -29.93 -11.95 -0.17
C ALA A 182 -30.94 -11.29 0.80
N ARG A 183 -30.40 -10.49 1.72
CA ARG A 183 -31.09 -9.67 2.70
C ARG A 183 -31.16 -8.23 2.18
N LEU A 184 -32.39 -7.75 1.95
CA LEU A 184 -32.67 -6.46 1.27
C LEU A 184 -33.14 -5.36 2.23
N GLU A 185 -33.19 -5.62 3.55
CA GLU A 185 -33.80 -4.74 4.54
C GLU A 185 -33.06 -3.39 4.68
N ARG A 186 -31.77 -3.38 4.34
CA ARG A 186 -30.90 -2.20 4.35
C ARG A 186 -30.96 -1.38 3.06
N MET A 187 -31.68 -1.85 2.03
CA MET A 187 -31.72 -1.16 0.74
C MET A 187 -32.59 0.10 0.83
N PRO A 188 -32.02 1.30 0.64
CA PRO A 188 -32.80 2.53 0.66
C PRO A 188 -33.69 2.61 -0.59
N GLY A 189 -34.69 3.49 -0.55
CA GLY A 189 -35.48 3.81 -1.74
C GLY A 189 -34.58 4.31 -2.88
N PHE A 190 -34.96 4.03 -4.14
CA PHE A 190 -34.12 4.23 -5.32
C PHE A 190 -33.49 5.64 -5.43
N GLU A 191 -34.22 6.65 -4.98
CA GLU A 191 -33.79 8.06 -4.96
C GLU A 191 -32.66 8.38 -3.96
N ASN A 192 -32.43 7.52 -2.97
CA ASN A 192 -31.43 7.67 -1.93
C ASN A 192 -30.34 6.56 -1.99
N ILE A 193 -30.25 5.82 -3.09
CA ILE A 193 -29.20 4.81 -3.29
C ILE A 193 -27.92 5.54 -3.72
N ASP A 194 -26.85 5.41 -2.92
CA ASP A 194 -25.49 5.74 -3.38
C ASP A 194 -24.89 4.50 -4.07
N PRO A 195 -24.52 4.56 -5.36
CA PRO A 195 -23.93 3.42 -6.07
C PRO A 195 -22.54 3.00 -5.54
N LEU A 196 -21.91 3.80 -4.67
CA LEU A 196 -20.63 3.51 -4.05
C LEU A 196 -20.75 2.80 -2.70
N GLU A 197 -21.97 2.65 -2.17
CA GLU A 197 -22.19 1.99 -0.88
C GLU A 197 -22.78 0.58 -1.01
N ALA A 198 -22.35 -0.33 -0.13
CA ALA A 198 -22.90 -1.68 -0.04
C ALA A 198 -24.12 -1.74 0.90
N TYR A 199 -25.30 -2.00 0.32
CA TYR A 199 -26.57 -2.14 1.07
C TYR A 199 -27.06 -3.57 1.22
N LEU A 200 -26.64 -4.47 0.35
CA LEU A 200 -27.08 -5.87 0.37
C LEU A 200 -26.30 -6.65 1.43
N ALA A 201 -27.01 -7.49 2.18
CA ALA A 201 -26.41 -8.51 3.02
C ALA A 201 -26.81 -9.90 2.50
N TRP A 202 -26.19 -10.95 3.01
CA TRP A 202 -26.47 -12.33 2.62
C TRP A 202 -26.52 -13.25 3.83
N ASP A 203 -27.35 -14.29 3.69
CA ASP A 203 -27.32 -15.49 4.50
C ASP A 203 -26.94 -16.65 3.59
N LEU A 204 -25.84 -17.33 3.94
CA LEU A 204 -25.24 -18.35 3.13
C LEU A 204 -25.24 -19.69 3.89
N GLY A 205 -25.72 -20.75 3.26
CA GLY A 205 -25.68 -22.12 3.77
C GLY A 205 -24.62 -22.93 3.02
N LEU A 206 -23.46 -23.15 3.63
CA LEU A 206 -22.35 -23.88 3.02
C LEU A 206 -22.37 -25.35 3.49
N ILE A 207 -22.59 -26.28 2.57
CA ILE A 207 -22.72 -27.70 2.87
C ILE A 207 -21.37 -28.40 2.68
N GLY A 208 -20.92 -29.14 3.69
CA GLY A 208 -19.68 -29.91 3.64
C GLY A 208 -18.91 -29.88 4.96
N LYS A 209 -18.09 -30.91 5.16
CA LYS A 209 -17.12 -30.99 6.27
C LYS A 209 -15.95 -30.06 5.98
N ILE A 210 -16.16 -28.77 6.22
CA ILE A 210 -15.20 -27.71 5.92
C ILE A 210 -14.71 -27.14 7.25
N PRO A 211 -13.39 -27.06 7.49
CA PRO A 211 -12.86 -26.42 8.69
C PRO A 211 -13.30 -24.96 8.77
N ARG A 212 -13.70 -24.47 9.97
CA ARG A 212 -14.12 -23.08 10.17
C ARG A 212 -13.08 -22.09 9.64
N SER A 213 -11.79 -22.39 9.85
CA SER A 213 -10.67 -21.57 9.38
C SER A 213 -10.67 -21.35 7.87
N LYS A 214 -11.15 -22.32 7.06
CA LYS A 214 -11.23 -22.17 5.60
C LYS A 214 -12.33 -21.19 5.18
N ILE A 215 -13.40 -21.12 5.96
CA ILE A 215 -14.48 -20.15 5.76
C ILE A 215 -13.97 -18.77 6.15
N GLU A 216 -13.33 -18.65 7.32
CA GLU A 216 -12.74 -17.39 7.79
C GLU A 216 -11.64 -16.86 6.85
N ASP A 217 -10.80 -17.73 6.29
CA ASP A 217 -9.80 -17.39 5.26
C ASP A 217 -10.44 -16.70 4.04
N THR A 218 -11.69 -17.05 3.71
CA THR A 218 -12.42 -16.46 2.58
C THR A 218 -12.79 -14.99 2.85
N PHE A 219 -12.95 -14.63 4.13
CA PHE A 219 -13.30 -13.27 4.58
C PHE A 219 -12.11 -12.50 5.16
N ALA A 220 -10.92 -13.10 5.28
CA ALA A 220 -9.75 -12.55 6.00
C ALA A 220 -9.35 -11.12 5.58
N TRP A 221 -9.62 -10.72 4.34
CA TRP A 221 -9.27 -9.42 3.76
C TRP A 221 -10.33 -8.34 3.98
N VAL A 222 -11.52 -8.73 4.44
CA VAL A 222 -12.69 -7.86 4.64
C VAL A 222 -13.21 -7.93 6.07
N VAL A 223 -12.50 -8.58 7.00
CA VAL A 223 -12.93 -8.73 8.41
C VAL A 223 -13.18 -7.37 9.06
N ASP A 224 -12.37 -6.36 8.71
CA ASP A 224 -12.53 -5.00 9.22
C ASP A 224 -13.61 -4.18 8.47
N ASP A 225 -14.11 -4.69 7.33
CA ASP A 225 -15.09 -4.02 6.44
C ASP A 225 -16.43 -4.79 6.34
N CYS A 226 -16.70 -5.76 7.20
CA CYS A 226 -17.98 -6.47 7.25
C CYS A 226 -18.30 -7.04 8.63
N GLU A 227 -19.59 -7.23 8.90
CA GLU A 227 -20.04 -8.07 10.01
C GLU A 227 -20.23 -9.49 9.50
N LEU A 228 -19.63 -10.45 10.21
CA LEU A 228 -19.61 -11.86 9.83
C LEU A 228 -20.06 -12.74 11.01
N ASP A 229 -21.03 -13.61 10.77
CA ASP A 229 -21.55 -14.56 11.76
C ASP A 229 -21.51 -15.98 11.18
N ILE A 230 -20.61 -16.83 11.70
CA ILE A 230 -20.43 -18.20 11.22
C ILE A 230 -20.88 -19.18 12.31
N ARG A 231 -21.88 -20.03 12.01
CA ARG A 231 -22.45 -21.01 12.94
C ARG A 231 -22.54 -22.42 12.33
N PRO A 232 -22.24 -23.48 13.09
CA PRO A 232 -22.42 -24.85 12.61
C PRO A 232 -23.91 -25.21 12.43
N MET A 233 -24.23 -26.00 11.40
CA MET A 233 -25.58 -26.55 11.15
C MET A 233 -25.56 -28.09 11.24
N ALA A 234 -26.55 -28.65 11.95
CA ALA A 234 -26.63 -30.08 12.22
C ALA A 234 -27.36 -30.91 11.14
N VAL A 235 -28.01 -30.27 10.16
CA VAL A 235 -28.75 -30.95 9.07
C VAL A 235 -28.54 -30.17 7.76
N PRO A 236 -28.19 -30.81 6.64
CA PRO A 236 -28.21 -30.20 5.32
C PRO A 236 -29.66 -29.95 4.88
N GLY A 237 -30.19 -28.79 5.24
CA GLY A 237 -31.45 -28.24 4.74
C GLY A 237 -31.20 -26.83 4.20
N PRO A 238 -32.13 -26.25 3.42
CA PRO A 238 -32.05 -24.84 3.03
C PRO A 238 -31.76 -23.96 4.26
N PRO A 239 -30.93 -22.89 4.15
CA PRO A 239 -30.81 -21.93 5.25
C PRO A 239 -32.23 -21.52 5.62
N PRO A 240 -32.57 -21.41 6.92
CA PRO A 240 -33.89 -20.96 7.31
C PRO A 240 -34.11 -19.56 6.71
N SER A 241 -34.87 -19.51 5.60
CA SER A 241 -35.48 -18.28 5.15
C SER A 241 -36.52 -17.94 6.21
N LEU A 242 -36.22 -16.95 7.05
CA LEU A 242 -37.23 -16.34 7.92
C LEU A 242 -38.12 -15.42 7.06
N ALA A 243 -38.88 -16.02 6.16
CA ALA A 243 -40.15 -15.44 5.77
C ALA A 243 -41.18 -15.79 6.86
N VAL A 244 -41.36 -14.82 7.77
CA VAL A 244 -42.54 -14.58 8.61
C VAL A 244 -42.90 -15.66 9.65
N ASP A 245 -42.62 -15.36 10.93
CA ASP A 245 -43.68 -15.42 11.94
C ASP A 245 -43.45 -14.38 13.06
N ALA A 246 -44.56 -13.78 13.47
CA ALA A 246 -44.68 -12.62 14.35
C ALA A 246 -44.26 -12.89 15.82
N PRO A 247 -44.01 -11.85 16.65
CA PRO A 247 -43.23 -11.96 17.86
C PRO A 247 -44.04 -12.51 19.05
N ALA A 248 -43.44 -13.42 19.81
CA ALA A 248 -43.88 -13.81 21.14
C ALA A 248 -42.99 -13.15 22.22
N ALA A 249 -43.65 -12.47 23.13
CA ALA A 249 -43.13 -11.57 24.14
C ALA A 249 -42.36 -12.26 25.30
N ALA A 250 -41.41 -11.53 25.90
CA ALA A 250 -41.38 -11.08 27.31
C ALA A 250 -39.93 -10.88 27.83
N PRO A 251 -39.68 -10.07 28.89
CA PRO A 251 -40.43 -8.91 29.38
C PRO A 251 -39.53 -7.65 29.45
N VAL A 252 -40.18 -6.49 29.25
CA VAL A 252 -39.59 -5.17 29.46
C VAL A 252 -39.68 -4.85 30.95
N ALA A 253 -38.54 -4.72 31.64
CA ALA A 253 -38.50 -4.14 32.97
C ALA A 253 -38.59 -2.61 32.82
N ALA A 254 -39.69 -2.06 33.33
CA ALA A 254 -39.99 -0.65 33.37
C ALA A 254 -39.05 0.10 34.32
N VAL A 255 -38.56 1.27 33.91
CA VAL A 255 -38.09 2.31 34.83
C VAL A 255 -38.88 3.59 34.54
N ALA A 256 -39.68 3.98 35.52
CA ALA A 256 -40.51 5.16 35.53
C ALA A 256 -39.69 6.45 35.80
N ALA A 257 -40.09 7.55 35.16
CA ALA A 257 -39.82 8.93 35.62
C ALA A 257 -40.71 9.22 36.86
N ALA A 258 -40.43 10.06 37.85
CA ALA A 258 -39.53 11.21 38.12
C ALA A 258 -39.50 11.40 39.69
N PRO A 259 -39.16 12.55 40.33
CA PRO A 259 -38.18 13.62 40.08
C PRO A 259 -37.27 13.95 41.32
N GLY A 260 -36.16 14.68 41.08
CA GLY A 260 -35.60 15.78 41.88
C GLY A 260 -35.13 15.57 43.35
N ALA A 261 -33.84 15.77 43.60
CA ALA A 261 -33.34 16.53 44.77
C ALA A 261 -31.84 16.89 44.62
N ALA A 262 -31.51 18.11 45.02
CA ALA A 262 -30.20 18.74 45.03
C ALA A 262 -29.25 18.13 46.08
N GLY A 263 -27.94 18.26 45.82
CA GLY A 263 -26.89 17.99 46.81
C GLY A 263 -25.47 18.10 46.24
N GLU A 264 -24.93 19.32 46.18
CA GLU A 264 -23.50 19.57 46.46
C GLU A 264 -23.21 19.25 47.96
N PRO A 265 -21.95 19.00 48.42
CA PRO A 265 -20.72 19.69 47.98
C PRO A 265 -19.40 18.87 47.99
N ALA A 266 -18.33 19.60 47.64
CA ALA A 266 -16.98 19.57 48.25
C ALA A 266 -15.83 18.87 47.50
N ALA A 267 -15.15 19.70 46.72
CA ALA A 267 -13.70 19.84 46.57
C ALA A 267 -12.76 18.99 47.46
N ALA A 268 -11.78 18.37 46.81
CA ALA A 268 -10.41 18.27 47.32
C ALA A 268 -9.43 18.33 46.15
N ALA A 269 -8.73 19.46 46.05
CA ALA A 269 -7.61 19.68 45.15
C ALA A 269 -6.37 18.93 45.67
N ALA A 270 -5.67 18.22 44.78
CA ALA A 270 -4.29 17.81 44.97
C ALA A 270 -3.49 18.23 43.74
N THR A 271 -2.63 19.23 43.94
CA THR A 271 -1.67 19.79 42.99
C THR A 271 -0.59 18.76 42.64
N PRO A 272 -0.16 18.61 41.37
CA PRO A 272 1.11 17.98 41.06
C PRO A 272 2.24 19.02 41.09
N ALA A 273 3.32 18.65 41.79
CA ALA A 273 4.55 19.40 41.85
C ALA A 273 5.36 19.24 40.54
N LYS A 274 5.90 20.38 40.14
CA LYS A 274 6.92 20.67 39.12
C LYS A 274 7.96 19.54 38.93
N ALA A 275 8.00 18.94 37.73
CA ALA A 275 9.14 18.19 37.21
C ALA A 275 9.59 18.82 35.88
N ALA A 276 10.91 18.80 35.68
CA ALA A 276 11.69 19.66 34.79
C ALA A 276 11.35 19.51 33.29
N ALA A 277 11.41 20.65 32.60
CA ALA A 277 11.30 20.78 31.15
C ALA A 277 12.46 20.05 30.47
N ALA A 278 12.15 18.96 29.78
CA ALA A 278 12.80 18.65 28.51
C ALA A 278 12.17 19.58 27.47
N GLU A 279 12.97 20.17 26.59
CA GLU A 279 12.49 20.92 25.43
C GLU A 279 11.62 19.99 24.58
N ALA A 280 10.32 20.05 24.82
CA ALA A 280 9.34 19.41 23.95
C ALA A 280 9.38 20.19 22.63
N GLU A 281 9.88 19.56 21.57
CA GLU A 281 9.63 20.04 20.21
C GLU A 281 8.12 20.27 20.08
N SER A 282 7.71 21.52 19.90
CA SER A 282 6.32 21.90 19.82
C SER A 282 5.78 21.48 18.45
N SER A 283 5.42 20.20 18.31
CA SER A 283 4.78 19.68 17.10
C SER A 283 3.33 20.19 17.03
N ILE A 284 2.94 20.77 15.89
CA ILE A 284 1.56 21.19 15.63
C ILE A 284 0.92 20.12 14.74
N ARG A 285 -0.16 19.49 15.23
CA ARG A 285 -0.96 18.57 14.42
C ARG A 285 -1.78 19.36 13.40
N VAL A 286 -1.56 19.09 12.11
CA VAL A 286 -2.26 19.72 10.99
C VAL A 286 -2.99 18.63 10.20
N SER A 287 -4.22 18.89 9.76
CA SER A 287 -4.97 17.93 8.94
C SER A 287 -4.35 17.80 7.55
N VAL A 288 -4.39 16.58 6.99
CA VAL A 288 -3.84 16.25 5.66
C VAL A 288 -4.41 17.19 4.57
N ASP A 289 -5.72 17.45 4.60
CA ASP A 289 -6.39 18.32 3.63
C ASP A 289 -5.81 19.74 3.56
N LYS A 290 -5.32 20.28 4.68
CA LYS A 290 -4.72 21.62 4.73
C LYS A 290 -3.35 21.64 4.08
N VAL A 291 -2.57 20.57 4.28
CA VAL A 291 -1.26 20.41 3.65
C VAL A 291 -1.44 20.20 2.14
N ASP A 292 -2.42 19.39 1.73
CA ASP A 292 -2.75 19.18 0.32
C ASP A 292 -3.23 20.48 -0.35
N ALA A 293 -4.05 21.28 0.33
CA ALA A 293 -4.46 22.60 -0.17
C ALA A 293 -3.25 23.55 -0.36
N LEU A 294 -2.30 23.57 0.59
CA LEU A 294 -1.06 24.35 0.45
C LEU A 294 -0.24 23.88 -0.75
N ILE A 295 -0.10 22.56 -0.95
CA ILE A 295 0.61 21.98 -2.11
C ILE A 295 -0.06 22.41 -3.42
N ASN A 296 -1.39 22.39 -3.48
CA ASN A 296 -2.13 22.83 -4.66
C ASN A 296 -1.89 24.31 -4.95
N LEU A 297 -1.94 25.17 -3.93
CA LEU A 297 -1.66 26.60 -4.05
C LEU A 297 -0.23 26.87 -4.51
N VAL A 298 0.76 26.15 -3.99
CA VAL A 298 2.15 26.23 -4.47
C VAL A 298 2.24 25.78 -5.93
N GLY A 299 1.56 24.70 -6.30
CA GLY A 299 1.49 24.25 -7.70
C GLY A 299 0.86 25.30 -8.63
N GLU A 300 -0.21 25.97 -8.20
CA GLU A 300 -0.83 27.09 -8.93
C GLU A 300 0.11 28.31 -9.02
N LEU A 301 0.91 28.56 -7.98
CA LEU A 301 1.92 29.62 -7.98
C LEU A 301 3.03 29.32 -8.99
N VAL A 302 3.52 28.09 -9.06
CA VAL A 302 4.51 27.64 -10.06
C VAL A 302 3.94 27.83 -11.48
N ILE A 303 2.68 27.46 -11.70
CA ILE A 303 2.00 27.69 -12.99
C ILE A 303 1.93 29.18 -13.31
N THR A 304 1.47 30.01 -12.35
CA THR A 304 1.35 31.46 -12.54
C THR A 304 2.69 32.12 -12.84
N GLN A 305 3.76 31.68 -12.16
CA GLN A 305 5.12 32.15 -12.38
C GLN A 305 5.65 31.74 -13.77
N ALA A 306 5.41 30.50 -14.19
CA ALA A 306 5.70 30.05 -15.56
C ALA A 306 4.93 30.90 -16.60
N MET A 307 3.67 31.24 -16.31
CA MET A 307 2.87 32.10 -17.19
C MET A 307 3.42 33.51 -17.33
N LEU A 308 3.82 34.13 -16.23
CA LEU A 308 4.45 35.45 -16.25
C LEU A 308 5.79 35.43 -17.00
N LYS A 309 6.58 34.37 -16.86
CA LYS A 309 7.84 34.18 -17.58
C LYS A 309 7.61 34.00 -19.08
N GLN A 310 6.56 33.30 -19.49
CA GLN A 310 6.22 33.16 -20.90
C GLN A 310 5.78 34.49 -21.51
N VAL A 311 4.88 35.24 -20.84
CA VAL A 311 4.44 36.56 -21.32
C VAL A 311 5.63 37.54 -21.44
N SER A 312 6.62 37.44 -20.55
CA SER A 312 7.78 38.33 -20.60
C SER A 312 8.75 38.03 -21.75
N THR A 313 8.74 36.84 -22.34
CA THR A 313 9.59 36.52 -23.52
C THR A 313 9.29 37.39 -24.75
N GLY A 314 8.08 37.97 -24.83
CA GLY A 314 7.70 38.91 -25.90
C GLY A 314 8.18 40.35 -25.70
N LEU A 315 8.83 40.66 -24.57
CA LEU A 315 9.29 42.00 -24.22
C LEU A 315 10.77 42.18 -24.59
N ASP A 316 11.15 43.40 -24.99
CA ASP A 316 12.55 43.74 -25.28
C ASP A 316 13.40 43.63 -23.99
N PRO A 317 14.41 42.74 -23.95
CA PRO A 317 15.29 42.54 -22.80
C PRO A 317 15.92 43.83 -22.26
N ALA A 318 16.25 44.78 -23.15
CA ALA A 318 16.91 46.02 -22.75
C ALA A 318 15.99 46.97 -21.97
N HIS A 319 14.67 46.87 -22.17
CA HIS A 319 13.68 47.75 -21.54
C HIS A 319 12.99 47.13 -20.33
N ALA A 320 13.14 45.82 -20.12
CA ALA A 320 12.45 45.05 -19.08
C ALA A 320 13.40 44.34 -18.10
N GLU A 321 14.65 44.80 -17.96
CA GLU A 321 15.66 44.19 -17.07
C GLU A 321 15.18 44.00 -15.62
N GLN A 322 14.50 45.00 -15.05
CA GLN A 322 13.93 44.91 -13.69
C GLN A 322 12.82 43.85 -13.58
N LEU A 323 12.03 43.65 -14.64
CA LEU A 323 11.00 42.62 -14.68
C LEU A 323 11.65 41.23 -14.70
N PHE A 324 12.65 41.00 -15.56
CA PHE A 324 13.37 39.72 -15.61
C PHE A 324 14.04 39.39 -14.27
N ALA A 325 14.72 40.35 -13.66
CA ALA A 325 15.30 40.16 -12.33
C ALA A 325 14.24 39.84 -11.26
N GLY A 326 13.06 40.48 -11.33
CA GLY A 326 11.93 40.19 -10.46
C GLY A 326 11.33 38.78 -10.67
N LEU A 327 11.23 38.33 -11.92
CA LEU A 327 10.74 36.99 -12.27
C LEU A 327 11.70 35.89 -11.83
N ASP A 328 13.02 36.11 -11.97
CA ASP A 328 14.03 35.17 -11.47
C ASP A 328 14.03 35.08 -9.94
N LEU A 329 13.80 36.20 -9.24
CA LEU A 329 13.65 36.20 -7.78
C LEU A 329 12.35 35.49 -7.36
N LEU A 330 11.26 35.71 -8.08
CA LEU A 330 10.00 35.01 -7.85
C LEU A 330 10.16 33.49 -8.06
N GLU A 331 10.89 33.07 -9.09
CA GLU A 331 11.22 31.66 -9.35
C GLU A 331 11.97 31.02 -8.18
N ARG A 332 13.02 31.68 -7.69
CA ARG A 332 13.79 31.21 -6.53
C ARG A 332 12.93 31.11 -5.27
N ASN A 333 12.20 32.17 -4.94
CA ASN A 333 11.34 32.17 -3.74
C ASN A 333 10.23 31.12 -3.83
N THR A 334 9.68 30.89 -5.03
CA THR A 334 8.65 29.86 -5.26
C THR A 334 9.23 28.47 -5.08
N ARG A 335 10.46 28.23 -5.56
CA ARG A 335 11.19 26.98 -5.32
C ARG A 335 11.49 26.75 -3.84
N ASP A 336 11.97 27.76 -3.12
CA ASP A 336 12.24 27.66 -1.68
C ASP A 336 10.94 27.37 -0.90
N LEU A 337 9.84 28.03 -1.27
CA LEU A 337 8.51 27.77 -0.70
C LEU A 337 8.04 26.35 -0.99
N GLN A 338 8.26 25.87 -2.22
CA GLN A 338 7.93 24.51 -2.61
C GLN A 338 8.71 23.51 -1.75
N GLU A 339 10.04 23.64 -1.65
CA GLU A 339 10.89 22.78 -0.81
C GLU A 339 10.44 22.79 0.67
N ALA A 340 10.06 23.96 1.21
CA ALA A 340 9.55 24.07 2.58
C ALA A 340 8.20 23.38 2.79
N VAL A 341 7.23 23.56 1.88
CA VAL A 341 5.89 22.93 1.96
C VAL A 341 5.99 21.41 1.79
N ILE A 342 6.91 20.97 0.94
CA ILE A 342 7.28 19.57 0.76
C ILE A 342 7.77 18.96 2.07
N GLY A 343 8.68 19.65 2.77
CA GLY A 343 9.21 19.21 4.06
C GLY A 343 8.12 18.97 5.12
N VAL A 344 7.01 19.72 5.08
CA VAL A 344 5.88 19.55 6.02
C VAL A 344 5.16 18.20 5.85
N ARG A 345 5.21 17.60 4.65
CA ARG A 345 4.56 16.32 4.33
C ARG A 345 5.48 15.11 4.51
N MET A 346 6.78 15.35 4.68
CA MET A 346 7.78 14.30 4.83
C MET A 346 7.58 13.57 6.17
N LEU A 347 7.65 12.25 6.10
CA LEU A 347 7.71 11.37 7.25
C LEU A 347 8.94 10.47 7.12
N PRO A 348 9.56 10.05 8.24
CA PRO A 348 10.66 9.10 8.17
C PRO A 348 10.19 7.77 7.60
N VAL A 349 11.01 7.17 6.72
CA VAL A 349 10.78 5.84 6.12
C VAL A 349 10.66 4.74 7.19
N ASP A 350 11.21 4.99 8.40
CA ASP A 350 11.00 4.18 9.60
C ASP A 350 9.55 3.74 9.82
N ALA A 351 8.57 4.61 9.52
CA ALA A 351 7.14 4.28 9.65
C ALA A 351 6.73 3.03 8.84
N VAL A 352 7.39 2.76 7.71
CA VAL A 352 7.19 1.55 6.91
C VAL A 352 8.10 0.43 7.40
N PHE A 353 9.36 0.74 7.74
CA PHE A 353 10.36 -0.25 8.14
C PHE A 353 9.97 -1.01 9.41
N ARG A 354 9.29 -0.35 10.36
CA ARG A 354 8.79 -0.96 11.61
C ARG A 354 7.85 -2.17 11.41
N ARG A 355 7.23 -2.31 10.24
CA ARG A 355 6.32 -3.43 9.93
C ARG A 355 7.07 -4.72 9.53
N PHE A 356 8.29 -4.60 9.03
CA PHE A 356 9.03 -5.71 8.45
C PHE A 356 9.62 -6.71 9.46
N PRO A 357 10.09 -6.34 10.67
CA PRO A 357 10.61 -7.31 11.62
C PRO A 357 9.62 -8.44 11.91
N ARG A 358 8.34 -8.11 12.14
CA ARG A 358 7.27 -9.07 12.35
C ARG A 358 7.00 -9.93 11.11
N LEU A 359 6.88 -9.31 9.93
CA LEU A 359 6.67 -10.02 8.67
C LEU A 359 7.80 -11.03 8.39
N VAL A 360 9.06 -10.62 8.58
CA VAL A 360 10.24 -11.46 8.38
C VAL A 360 10.20 -12.63 9.37
N ARG A 361 9.88 -12.37 10.64
CA ARG A 361 9.76 -13.40 11.68
C ARG A 361 8.69 -14.46 11.34
N ASP A 362 7.50 -14.02 10.95
CA ASP A 362 6.39 -14.90 10.60
C ASP A 362 6.73 -15.77 9.36
N LEU A 363 7.34 -15.18 8.33
CA LEU A 363 7.77 -15.91 7.14
C LEU A 363 8.95 -16.86 7.41
N SER A 364 9.90 -16.44 8.24
CA SER A 364 11.06 -17.24 8.64
C SER A 364 10.62 -18.50 9.36
N SER A 365 9.68 -18.39 10.31
CA SER A 365 9.14 -19.53 11.05
C SER A 365 8.33 -20.47 10.17
N ARG A 366 7.49 -19.94 9.27
CA ARG A 366 6.64 -20.72 8.35
C ARG A 366 7.47 -21.50 7.34
N LEU A 367 8.56 -20.92 6.82
CA LEU A 367 9.40 -21.52 5.80
C LEU A 367 10.60 -22.29 6.38
N GLY A 368 10.79 -22.27 7.71
CA GLY A 368 11.90 -22.95 8.38
C GLY A 368 13.28 -22.38 8.04
N LYS A 369 13.35 -21.11 7.63
CA LYS A 369 14.60 -20.40 7.35
C LYS A 369 15.03 -19.61 8.57
N GLN A 370 16.32 -19.29 8.68
CA GLN A 370 16.83 -18.35 9.68
C GLN A 370 17.18 -17.05 8.97
N VAL A 371 16.56 -15.95 9.36
CA VAL A 371 16.70 -14.65 8.68
C VAL A 371 16.95 -13.55 9.69
N ARG A 372 17.92 -12.69 9.38
CA ARG A 372 18.19 -11.44 10.09
C ARG A 372 17.80 -10.27 9.19
N LEU A 373 16.95 -9.39 9.70
CA LEU A 373 16.64 -8.11 9.04
C LEU A 373 17.65 -7.05 9.49
N ARG A 374 18.17 -6.27 8.54
CA ARG A 374 19.01 -5.11 8.81
C ARG A 374 18.39 -3.90 8.14
N THR A 375 18.13 -2.85 8.90
CA THR A 375 17.62 -1.57 8.40
C THR A 375 18.74 -0.51 8.41
N ILE A 376 18.79 0.32 7.38
CA ILE A 376 19.78 1.41 7.24
C ILE A 376 19.07 2.65 6.73
N GLY A 377 19.33 3.81 7.34
CA GLY A 377 18.76 5.08 6.89
C GLY A 377 17.27 5.24 7.20
N GLU A 378 16.82 4.70 8.33
CA GLU A 378 15.43 4.81 8.84
C GLU A 378 14.95 6.27 8.96
N SER A 379 15.88 7.19 9.27
CA SER A 379 15.62 8.62 9.35
C SER A 379 15.49 9.32 8.00
N THR A 380 15.62 8.61 6.87
CA THR A 380 15.40 9.19 5.55
C THR A 380 13.95 9.60 5.42
N GLU A 381 13.73 10.84 4.99
CA GLU A 381 12.40 11.43 4.83
C GLU A 381 11.78 11.07 3.48
N LEU A 382 10.49 10.72 3.49
CA LEU A 382 9.70 10.40 2.30
C LEU A 382 8.26 10.93 2.45
N ASP A 383 7.64 11.29 1.33
CA ASP A 383 6.25 11.73 1.28
C ASP A 383 5.28 10.69 1.87
N LYS A 384 4.33 11.12 2.71
CA LYS A 384 3.30 10.24 3.29
C LYS A 384 2.54 9.40 2.26
N GLY A 385 2.17 9.98 1.12
CA GLY A 385 1.45 9.27 0.06
C GLY A 385 2.34 8.28 -0.69
N LEU A 386 3.64 8.57 -0.82
CA LEU A 386 4.61 7.59 -1.33
C LEU A 386 4.81 6.45 -0.31
N ILE A 387 4.89 6.75 0.99
CA ILE A 387 4.98 5.77 2.08
C ILE A 387 3.84 4.75 2.03
N GLU A 388 2.61 5.20 1.89
CA GLU A 388 1.44 4.32 1.84
C GLU A 388 1.48 3.40 0.61
N LYS A 389 1.88 3.92 -0.56
CA LYS A 389 1.90 3.16 -1.81
C LYS A 389 3.15 2.29 -2.00
N ILE A 390 4.28 2.63 -1.37
CA ILE A 390 5.53 1.86 -1.49
C ILE A 390 5.57 0.65 -0.55
N ALA A 391 4.73 0.63 0.48
CA ALA A 391 4.66 -0.46 1.45
C ALA A 391 4.42 -1.82 0.75
N ASP A 392 3.44 -1.90 -0.15
CA ASP A 392 3.08 -3.13 -0.84
C ASP A 392 4.21 -3.68 -1.74
N PRO A 393 4.84 -2.88 -2.63
CA PRO A 393 6.05 -3.27 -3.36
C PRO A 393 7.15 -3.84 -2.46
N LEU A 394 7.44 -3.17 -1.34
CA LEU A 394 8.51 -3.59 -0.43
C LEU A 394 8.17 -4.90 0.29
N VAL A 395 6.93 -5.09 0.74
CA VAL A 395 6.44 -6.37 1.30
C VAL A 395 6.67 -7.51 0.32
N HIS A 396 6.35 -7.27 -0.96
CA HIS A 396 6.54 -8.28 -1.98
C HIS A 396 8.03 -8.60 -2.23
N LEU A 397 8.90 -7.58 -2.28
CA LEU A 397 10.34 -7.78 -2.45
C LEU A 397 10.97 -8.55 -1.28
N VAL A 398 10.66 -8.16 -0.03
CA VAL A 398 11.15 -8.86 1.16
C VAL A 398 10.67 -10.32 1.16
N ARG A 399 9.40 -10.56 0.80
CA ARG A 399 8.87 -11.91 0.68
C ARG A 399 9.65 -12.75 -0.34
N ASN A 400 9.92 -12.20 -1.53
CA ASN A 400 10.66 -12.91 -2.58
C ASN A 400 12.10 -13.23 -2.15
N SER A 401 12.75 -12.30 -1.44
CA SER A 401 14.06 -12.54 -0.83
C SER A 401 14.01 -13.70 0.17
N ILE A 402 12.97 -13.80 1.02
CA ILE A 402 12.85 -14.92 1.97
C ILE A 402 12.48 -16.23 1.25
N ASP A 403 11.49 -16.24 0.35
CA ASP A 403 10.95 -17.47 -0.25
C ASP A 403 11.91 -18.08 -1.29
N HIS A 404 12.38 -17.24 -2.22
CA HIS A 404 13.19 -17.70 -3.37
C HIS A 404 14.67 -17.32 -3.26
N GLY A 405 14.99 -16.16 -2.68
CA GLY A 405 16.37 -15.68 -2.54
C GLY A 405 17.19 -16.54 -1.58
N LEU A 406 16.82 -16.55 -0.31
CA LEU A 406 17.54 -17.23 0.77
C LEU A 406 17.42 -18.75 0.68
N GLU A 407 18.55 -19.43 0.84
CA GLU A 407 18.62 -20.89 0.91
C GLU A 407 18.29 -21.41 2.32
N MET A 408 18.01 -22.71 2.45
CA MET A 408 17.85 -23.35 3.76
C MET A 408 19.16 -23.32 4.56
N PRO A 409 19.12 -23.30 5.91
CA PRO A 409 20.33 -23.22 6.74
C PRO A 409 21.41 -24.26 6.37
N ASP A 410 21.01 -25.50 6.10
CA ASP A 410 21.95 -26.57 5.72
C ASP A 410 22.59 -26.34 4.34
N ALA A 411 21.82 -25.82 3.37
CA ALA A 411 22.33 -25.48 2.05
C ALA A 411 23.28 -24.26 2.09
N ARG A 412 23.03 -23.31 3.00
CA ARG A 412 23.91 -22.17 3.25
C ARG A 412 25.23 -22.63 3.85
N ARG A 413 25.18 -23.50 4.88
CA ARG A 413 26.37 -24.10 5.49
C ARG A 413 27.21 -24.89 4.49
N ALA A 414 26.55 -25.66 3.61
CA ALA A 414 27.23 -26.40 2.53
C ALA A 414 27.92 -25.47 1.51
N SER A 415 27.39 -24.25 1.34
CA SER A 415 27.94 -23.23 0.44
C SER A 415 28.94 -22.29 1.13
N GLY A 416 29.30 -22.55 2.39
CA GLY A 416 30.24 -21.73 3.17
C GLY A 416 29.67 -20.38 3.66
N LYS A 417 28.34 -20.21 3.63
CA LYS A 417 27.65 -19.01 4.11
C LYS A 417 27.20 -19.16 5.56
N ASP A 418 26.92 -18.03 6.21
CA ASP A 418 26.25 -17.99 7.52
C ASP A 418 24.90 -18.71 7.44
N GLU A 419 24.56 -19.51 8.45
CA GLU A 419 23.30 -20.24 8.52
C GLU A 419 22.08 -19.31 8.62
N THR A 420 22.28 -18.11 9.18
CA THR A 420 21.32 -17.01 9.17
C THR A 420 21.50 -16.16 7.91
N GLY A 421 20.50 -16.12 7.04
CA GLY A 421 20.48 -15.22 5.89
C GLY A 421 20.25 -13.77 6.33
N THR A 422 20.81 -12.81 5.60
CA THR A 422 20.63 -11.38 5.90
C THR A 422 19.83 -10.70 4.79
N ILE A 423 18.77 -10.00 5.18
CA ILE A 423 18.02 -9.09 4.31
C ILE A 423 18.30 -7.67 4.79
N THR A 424 18.75 -6.80 3.88
CA THR A 424 19.01 -5.39 4.17
C THR A 424 17.98 -4.52 3.49
N LEU A 425 17.27 -3.71 4.27
CA LEU A 425 16.44 -2.60 3.81
C LEU A 425 17.21 -1.31 4.05
N ALA A 426 17.56 -0.59 2.98
CA ALA A 426 18.28 0.68 3.10
C ALA A 426 17.51 1.79 2.41
N ALA A 427 17.50 2.99 2.99
CA ALA A 427 16.99 4.20 2.37
C ALA A 427 18.08 5.27 2.39
N SER A 428 18.20 6.03 1.30
CA SER A 428 19.12 7.17 1.22
C SER A 428 18.60 8.23 0.25
N HIS A 429 19.00 9.48 0.46
CA HIS A 429 18.73 10.57 -0.48
C HIS A 429 19.92 10.71 -1.44
N GLN A 430 19.69 10.57 -2.75
CA GLN A 430 20.70 10.75 -3.79
C GLN A 430 20.15 11.59 -4.94
N GLY A 431 20.76 12.76 -5.19
CA GLY A 431 20.54 13.54 -6.41
C GLY A 431 19.09 13.96 -6.68
N GLY A 432 18.32 14.32 -5.65
CA GLY A 432 16.90 14.68 -5.82
C GLY A 432 15.96 13.47 -5.93
N HIS A 433 16.47 12.25 -5.68
CA HIS A 433 15.68 11.03 -5.55
C HIS A 433 15.88 10.38 -4.17
N ILE A 434 14.82 9.74 -3.68
CA ILE A 434 14.92 8.78 -2.58
C ILE A 434 15.24 7.42 -3.19
N VAL A 435 16.38 6.87 -2.80
CA VAL A 435 16.83 5.53 -3.22
C VAL A 435 16.53 4.57 -2.09
N ILE A 436 15.58 3.66 -2.34
CA ILE A 436 15.26 2.55 -1.45
C ILE A 436 15.88 1.28 -2.04
N GLU A 437 16.64 0.58 -1.22
CA GLU A 437 17.33 -0.64 -1.58
C GLU A 437 16.79 -1.80 -0.75
N VAL A 438 16.48 -2.91 -1.43
CA VAL A 438 16.21 -4.21 -0.80
C VAL A 438 17.29 -5.17 -1.28
N SER A 439 18.14 -5.66 -0.38
CA SER A 439 19.17 -6.65 -0.74
C SER A 439 19.12 -7.88 0.14
N ASP A 440 19.49 -9.02 -0.42
CA ASP A 440 19.67 -10.29 0.28
C ASP A 440 21.02 -10.91 -0.05
N ASP A 441 21.52 -11.76 0.84
CA ASP A 441 22.75 -12.56 0.66
C ASP A 441 22.46 -13.99 0.19
N GLY A 442 21.35 -14.17 -0.52
CA GLY A 442 20.83 -15.45 -0.99
C GLY A 442 21.60 -16.04 -2.16
N ARG A 443 20.95 -16.95 -2.89
CA ARG A 443 21.57 -17.67 -4.02
C ARG A 443 21.73 -16.81 -5.28
N GLY A 444 21.10 -15.63 -5.32
CA GLY A 444 20.99 -14.79 -6.51
C GLY A 444 20.09 -15.39 -7.59
N LEU A 445 20.01 -14.72 -8.73
CA LEU A 445 19.18 -15.13 -9.85
C LEU A 445 19.90 -16.11 -10.78
N ASN A 446 19.16 -17.08 -11.30
CA ASN A 446 19.69 -18.03 -12.26
C ASN A 446 19.50 -17.53 -13.69
N ARG A 447 20.58 -16.97 -14.25
CA ARG A 447 20.63 -16.43 -15.62
C ARG A 447 20.15 -17.43 -16.68
N ALA A 448 20.60 -18.68 -16.61
CA ALA A 448 20.27 -19.71 -17.60
C ALA A 448 18.77 -20.03 -17.60
N LYS A 449 18.17 -20.21 -16.40
CA LYS A 449 16.73 -20.48 -16.27
C LYS A 449 15.86 -19.33 -16.76
N ILE A 450 16.29 -18.09 -16.57
CA ILE A 450 15.54 -16.92 -17.04
C ILE A 450 15.53 -16.87 -18.57
N LEU A 451 16.69 -17.12 -19.20
CA LEU A 451 16.79 -17.17 -20.66
C LEU A 451 15.99 -18.33 -21.26
N GLU A 452 16.03 -19.51 -20.62
CA GLU A 452 15.24 -20.67 -21.03
C GLU A 452 13.73 -20.36 -20.99
N LYS A 453 13.24 -19.78 -19.87
CA LYS A 453 11.84 -19.36 -19.75
C LYS A 453 11.45 -18.22 -20.69
N ALA A 454 12.37 -17.31 -21.00
CA ALA A 454 12.13 -16.25 -21.98
C ALA A 454 11.96 -16.84 -23.39
N ALA A 455 12.79 -17.82 -23.76
CA ALA A 455 12.69 -18.53 -25.03
C ALA A 455 11.40 -19.35 -25.14
N GLU A 456 11.00 -20.08 -24.09
CA GLU A 456 9.73 -20.83 -24.04
C GLU A 456 8.50 -19.93 -24.26
N ARG A 457 8.57 -18.68 -23.78
CA ARG A 457 7.48 -17.71 -23.86
C ARG A 457 7.53 -16.82 -25.10
N GLY A 458 8.52 -17.02 -25.97
CA GLY A 458 8.69 -16.24 -27.20
C GLY A 458 9.04 -14.77 -26.95
N ILE A 459 9.65 -14.45 -25.81
CA ILE A 459 10.17 -13.09 -25.54
C ILE A 459 11.48 -12.95 -26.34
N ALA A 460 11.56 -11.94 -27.20
CA ALA A 460 12.76 -11.67 -27.99
C ALA A 460 13.90 -11.22 -27.06
N VAL A 461 15.01 -11.95 -27.09
CA VAL A 461 16.23 -11.62 -26.34
C VAL A 461 17.37 -11.43 -27.34
N PRO A 462 18.22 -10.39 -27.20
CA PRO A 462 19.41 -10.22 -28.03
C PRO A 462 20.33 -11.44 -27.99
N ASP A 463 21.13 -11.67 -29.04
CA ASP A 463 22.06 -12.82 -29.12
C ASP A 463 23.09 -12.87 -27.98
N ASN A 464 23.45 -11.70 -27.42
CA ASN A 464 24.35 -11.60 -26.28
C ASN A 464 23.84 -10.56 -25.27
N PRO A 465 22.83 -10.90 -24.45
CA PRO A 465 22.19 -9.96 -23.55
C PRO A 465 23.10 -9.65 -22.36
N THR A 466 23.16 -8.39 -21.96
CA THR A 466 23.83 -7.99 -20.71
C THR A 466 23.05 -8.54 -19.51
N ASP A 467 23.72 -8.70 -18.36
CA ASP A 467 23.04 -9.23 -17.17
C ASP A 467 21.85 -8.35 -16.76
N ALA A 468 21.99 -7.03 -16.85
CA ALA A 468 20.89 -6.09 -16.63
C ALA A 468 19.68 -6.37 -17.54
N GLN A 469 19.91 -6.62 -18.84
CA GLN A 469 18.84 -6.99 -19.76
C GLN A 469 18.18 -8.32 -19.40
N VAL A 470 18.95 -9.30 -18.92
CA VAL A 470 18.41 -10.60 -18.49
C VAL A 470 17.57 -10.44 -17.22
N TRP A 471 18.03 -9.65 -16.26
CA TRP A 471 17.28 -9.37 -15.02
C TRP A 471 16.00 -8.58 -15.30
N ASP A 472 16.01 -7.69 -16.28
CA ASP A 472 14.83 -6.90 -16.67
C ASP A 472 13.65 -7.80 -17.12
N LEU A 473 13.95 -8.95 -17.73
CA LEU A 473 12.94 -9.94 -18.16
C LEU A 473 12.05 -10.43 -17.02
N ILE A 474 12.52 -10.37 -15.77
CA ILE A 474 11.73 -10.78 -14.58
C ILE A 474 10.48 -9.90 -14.41
N PHE A 475 10.53 -8.67 -14.89
CA PHE A 475 9.42 -7.73 -14.82
C PHE A 475 8.45 -7.86 -16.00
N ALA A 476 8.71 -8.76 -16.95
CA ALA A 476 7.80 -8.97 -18.07
C ALA A 476 6.44 -9.54 -17.59
N PRO A 477 5.31 -9.15 -18.21
CA PRO A 477 3.98 -9.57 -17.78
C PRO A 477 3.84 -11.09 -17.64
N GLY A 478 3.40 -11.54 -16.46
CA GLY A 478 3.23 -12.95 -16.15
C GLY A 478 4.52 -13.78 -16.10
N PHE A 479 5.70 -13.17 -16.19
CA PHE A 479 6.99 -13.84 -16.08
C PHE A 479 7.19 -14.33 -14.64
N SER A 480 7.27 -15.65 -14.47
CA SER A 480 7.56 -16.26 -13.18
C SER A 480 8.49 -17.45 -13.38
N THR A 481 9.52 -17.53 -12.54
CA THR A 481 10.49 -18.61 -12.55
C THR A 481 10.03 -19.85 -11.78
N ALA A 482 8.84 -19.83 -11.17
CA ALA A 482 8.27 -21.01 -10.52
C ALA A 482 7.67 -22.00 -11.54
N ASP A 483 7.91 -23.30 -11.34
CA ASP A 483 7.38 -24.39 -12.19
C ASP A 483 5.99 -24.86 -11.75
N ALA A 484 5.54 -24.42 -10.57
CA ALA A 484 4.19 -24.61 -10.04
C ALA A 484 3.66 -23.29 -9.47
N VAL A 485 2.36 -23.03 -9.66
CA VAL A 485 1.66 -21.95 -8.96
C VAL A 485 1.58 -22.37 -7.49
N THR A 486 2.41 -21.77 -6.63
CA THR A 486 2.29 -21.97 -5.19
C THR A 486 1.04 -21.22 -4.69
N ASP A 487 0.28 -21.83 -3.77
CA ASP A 487 -0.93 -21.26 -3.14
C ASP A 487 -0.73 -19.84 -2.57
N LEU A 488 0.54 -19.45 -2.35
CA LEU A 488 0.95 -18.18 -1.79
C LEU A 488 1.12 -17.05 -2.83
N SER A 489 1.21 -17.40 -4.13
CA SER A 489 1.37 -16.50 -5.29
C SER A 489 0.06 -16.24 -6.05
N GLY A 490 -1.06 -16.85 -5.64
CA GLY A 490 -2.35 -16.80 -6.33
C GLY A 490 -3.08 -15.44 -6.37
N ARG A 491 -2.49 -14.35 -5.84
CA ARG A 491 -3.09 -13.00 -5.84
C ARG A 491 -2.79 -12.16 -7.09
N GLY A 492 -2.10 -12.72 -8.09
CA GLY A 492 -1.74 -11.99 -9.31
C GLY A 492 -0.71 -10.89 -9.09
N VAL A 493 0.10 -10.97 -8.02
CA VAL A 493 1.17 -10.02 -7.75
C VAL A 493 2.48 -10.64 -8.22
N GLY A 494 2.86 -10.38 -9.46
CA GLY A 494 4.20 -10.69 -9.98
C GLY A 494 5.14 -9.50 -9.83
N MET A 495 6.38 -9.68 -10.27
CA MET A 495 7.34 -8.57 -10.32
C MET A 495 6.89 -7.48 -11.31
N ASP A 496 6.07 -7.83 -12.30
CA ASP A 496 5.40 -6.89 -13.20
C ASP A 496 4.49 -5.89 -12.45
N VAL A 497 3.76 -6.35 -11.43
CA VAL A 497 2.92 -5.48 -10.57
C VAL A 497 3.80 -4.56 -9.74
N VAL A 498 4.91 -5.05 -9.20
CA VAL A 498 5.88 -4.21 -8.47
C VAL A 498 6.43 -3.10 -9.35
N ARG A 499 6.86 -3.41 -10.59
CA ARG A 499 7.32 -2.40 -11.56
C ARG A 499 6.22 -1.38 -11.87
N ARG A 500 5.01 -1.83 -12.16
CA ARG A 500 3.88 -0.95 -12.48
C ARG A 500 3.53 -0.03 -11.31
N ASN A 501 3.53 -0.54 -10.08
CA ASN A 501 3.27 0.25 -8.88
C ASN A 501 4.35 1.32 -8.70
N ILE A 502 5.63 0.97 -8.85
CA ILE A 502 6.76 1.92 -8.74
C ILE A 502 6.71 2.98 -9.85
N GLN A 503 6.43 2.59 -11.10
CA GLN A 503 6.25 3.52 -12.22
C GLN A 503 5.05 4.45 -12.01
N GLY A 504 3.96 3.96 -11.41
CA GLY A 504 2.81 4.77 -11.01
C GLY A 504 3.13 5.83 -9.94
N LEU A 505 4.25 5.68 -9.23
CA LEU A 505 4.79 6.69 -8.32
C LEU A 505 5.75 7.68 -9.01
N GLY A 506 5.94 7.56 -10.33
CA GLY A 506 6.97 8.30 -11.07
C GLY A 506 8.39 7.82 -10.79
N GLY A 507 8.53 6.61 -10.22
CA GLY A 507 9.81 6.02 -9.87
C GLY A 507 10.33 5.01 -10.88
N GLU A 508 11.56 4.57 -10.66
CA GLU A 508 12.24 3.54 -11.44
C GLU A 508 12.64 2.38 -10.51
N VAL A 509 12.62 1.15 -11.03
CA VAL A 509 13.14 -0.04 -10.34
C VAL A 509 14.21 -0.72 -11.20
N GLN A 510 15.35 -1.02 -10.58
CA GLN A 510 16.46 -1.74 -11.18
C GLN A 510 16.82 -2.95 -10.33
N LEU A 511 17.32 -3.99 -10.97
CA LEU A 511 17.68 -5.24 -10.31
C LEU A 511 19.12 -5.63 -10.66
N GLU A 512 19.90 -5.89 -9.62
CA GLU A 512 21.27 -6.38 -9.69
C GLU A 512 21.33 -7.74 -8.98
N SER A 513 21.95 -8.74 -9.59
CA SER A 513 22.10 -10.04 -8.94
C SER A 513 23.37 -10.75 -9.37
N ASN A 514 24.00 -11.42 -8.41
CA ASN A 514 25.18 -12.24 -8.64
C ASN A 514 24.92 -13.62 -8.05
N ALA A 515 25.12 -14.66 -8.87
CA ALA A 515 24.94 -16.04 -8.43
C ALA A 515 25.84 -16.36 -7.23
N GLY A 516 25.22 -16.85 -6.15
CA GLY A 516 25.89 -17.16 -4.90
C GLY A 516 26.15 -15.96 -3.97
N SER A 517 25.95 -14.72 -4.40
CA SER A 517 26.13 -13.52 -3.56
C SER A 517 24.82 -12.79 -3.23
N GLY A 518 23.72 -13.15 -3.89
CA GLY A 518 22.38 -12.66 -3.59
C GLY A 518 21.82 -11.71 -4.63
N THR A 519 20.77 -10.99 -4.25
CA THR A 519 20.03 -10.08 -5.13
C THR A 519 19.89 -8.72 -4.47
N ARG A 520 19.96 -7.66 -5.27
CA ARG A 520 19.81 -6.27 -4.84
C ARG A 520 18.82 -5.58 -5.78
N VAL A 521 17.77 -5.03 -5.20
CA VAL A 521 16.72 -4.29 -5.92
C VAL A 521 16.82 -2.83 -5.51
N LEU A 522 17.04 -1.95 -6.47
CA LEU A 522 17.13 -0.50 -6.26
C LEU A 522 15.86 0.16 -6.79
N ILE A 523 15.18 0.91 -5.93
CA ILE A 523 14.01 1.71 -6.25
C ILE A 523 14.40 3.18 -6.14
N ARG A 524 14.21 3.95 -7.20
CA ARG A 524 14.42 5.40 -7.21
C ARG A 524 13.07 6.09 -7.28
N LEU A 525 12.73 6.85 -6.25
CA LEU A 525 11.50 7.63 -6.18
C LEU A 525 11.85 9.13 -6.27
N PRO A 526 11.08 9.94 -7.01
CA PRO A 526 11.24 11.39 -7.00
C PRO A 526 10.86 11.94 -5.62
N LEU A 527 11.51 13.03 -5.18
CA LEU A 527 11.27 13.53 -3.83
C LEU A 527 9.85 14.05 -3.60
N THR A 528 9.11 14.53 -4.62
CA THR A 528 7.76 15.13 -4.47
C THR A 528 6.95 15.24 -5.75
N LEU A 529 5.70 15.80 -5.63
CA LEU A 529 4.75 16.28 -6.64
C LEU A 529 5.06 15.73 -8.03
N ALA A 530 4.21 14.88 -8.60
CA ALA A 530 4.42 14.25 -9.90
C ALA A 530 4.79 15.29 -10.98
N ILE A 531 6.09 15.58 -11.11
CA ILE A 531 6.69 16.42 -12.13
C ILE A 531 7.23 15.43 -13.15
N LEU A 532 6.88 15.68 -14.39
CA LEU A 532 7.20 14.81 -15.50
C LEU A 532 7.98 15.62 -16.54
N ASP A 533 9.14 15.12 -16.96
CA ASP A 533 9.84 15.68 -18.10
C ASP A 533 9.07 15.31 -19.38
N GLY A 534 8.54 16.32 -20.05
CA GLY A 534 7.64 16.16 -21.18
C GLY A 534 8.20 16.77 -22.46
N MET A 535 8.11 16.02 -23.56
CA MET A 535 8.23 16.58 -24.90
C MET A 535 6.87 17.11 -25.35
N THR A 536 6.81 18.41 -25.60
CA THR A 536 5.59 19.10 -26.03
C THR A 536 5.46 19.00 -27.54
N VAL A 537 4.33 18.47 -28.01
CA VAL A 537 4.05 18.24 -29.43
C VAL A 537 2.72 18.86 -29.83
N SER A 538 2.61 19.29 -31.08
CA SER A 538 1.37 19.79 -31.68
C SER A 538 0.72 18.69 -32.52
N VAL A 539 -0.59 18.51 -32.38
CA VAL A 539 -1.41 17.54 -33.12
C VAL A 539 -2.76 18.18 -33.47
N ALA A 540 -2.99 18.42 -34.76
CA ALA A 540 -4.15 19.12 -35.30
C ALA A 540 -4.42 20.50 -34.63
N GLY A 541 -3.36 21.19 -34.22
CA GLY A 541 -3.44 22.46 -33.49
C GLY A 541 -3.63 22.35 -31.97
N GLU A 542 -3.80 21.12 -31.45
CA GLU A 542 -3.84 20.85 -30.02
C GLU A 542 -2.45 20.52 -29.47
N THR A 543 -2.16 20.97 -28.26
CA THR A 543 -0.88 20.69 -27.60
C THR A 543 -0.98 19.46 -26.71
N LEU A 544 -0.10 18.49 -26.92
CA LEU A 544 0.03 17.28 -26.10
C LEU A 544 1.43 17.17 -25.48
N ILE A 545 1.53 16.46 -24.36
CA ILE A 545 2.80 16.13 -23.70
C ILE A 545 3.08 14.64 -23.88
N LEU A 546 4.23 14.32 -24.48
CA LEU A 546 4.79 12.96 -24.51
C LEU A 546 5.81 12.81 -23.37
N PRO A 547 5.68 11.84 -22.46
CA PRO A 547 6.71 11.62 -21.44
C PRO A 547 8.05 11.28 -22.07
N LEU A 548 9.09 12.05 -21.72
CA LEU A 548 10.40 11.93 -22.34
C LEU A 548 11.05 10.56 -22.06
N SER A 549 10.69 9.91 -20.94
CA SER A 549 11.13 8.56 -20.59
C SER A 549 10.74 7.48 -21.60
N TYR A 550 9.70 7.71 -22.41
CA TYR A 550 9.27 6.79 -23.46
C TYR A 550 9.75 7.20 -24.85
N VAL A 551 10.38 8.37 -25.00
CA VAL A 551 10.80 8.91 -26.30
C VAL A 551 12.20 8.41 -26.63
N LEU A 552 12.35 7.69 -27.74
CA LEU A 552 13.64 7.20 -28.22
C LEU A 552 14.32 8.22 -29.14
N GLU A 553 13.61 8.61 -30.20
CA GLU A 553 14.09 9.58 -31.19
C GLU A 553 12.91 10.24 -31.91
N ALA A 554 13.11 11.44 -32.44
CA ALA A 554 12.17 12.11 -33.33
C ALA A 554 12.82 12.33 -34.70
N LEU A 555 12.09 12.05 -35.77
CA LEU A 555 12.60 12.12 -37.13
C LEU A 555 11.51 12.50 -38.12
N GLN A 556 11.92 13.04 -39.26
CA GLN A 556 11.04 13.32 -40.38
C GLN A 556 11.15 12.17 -41.39
N PRO A 557 10.09 11.38 -41.61
CA PRO A 557 10.15 10.24 -42.54
C PRO A 557 10.33 10.70 -43.98
N ALA A 558 11.23 10.03 -44.72
CA ALA A 558 11.18 10.10 -46.17
C ALA A 558 9.95 9.31 -46.69
N PRO A 559 9.28 9.74 -47.77
CA PRO A 559 8.13 9.03 -48.32
C PRO A 559 8.38 7.55 -48.65
N GLU A 560 9.63 7.19 -48.94
CA GLU A 560 10.08 5.84 -49.27
C GLU A 560 10.21 4.90 -48.05
N ASP A 561 10.35 5.47 -46.85
CA ASP A 561 10.44 4.70 -45.60
C ASP A 561 9.07 4.37 -45.02
N VAL A 562 8.00 5.00 -45.52
CA VAL A 562 6.61 4.73 -45.12
C VAL A 562 5.99 3.74 -46.10
N ARG A 563 5.50 2.60 -45.59
CA ARG A 563 4.80 1.58 -46.38
C ARG A 563 3.40 1.34 -45.84
N ALA A 564 2.43 1.17 -46.75
CA ALA A 564 1.10 0.68 -46.40
C ALA A 564 1.13 -0.85 -46.25
N MET A 565 0.48 -1.38 -45.23
CA MET A 565 0.27 -2.82 -45.05
C MET A 565 -1.10 -3.25 -45.63
N ALA A 566 -1.34 -4.55 -45.71
CA ALA A 566 -2.67 -5.08 -46.05
C ALA A 566 -3.62 -4.90 -44.84
N GLY A 567 -4.69 -4.13 -45.01
CA GLY A 567 -5.47 -3.52 -43.92
C GLY A 567 -4.96 -2.11 -43.61
N ASP A 568 -5.81 -1.21 -43.12
CA ASP A 568 -5.58 0.27 -43.04
C ASP A 568 -4.36 0.76 -42.21
N GLY A 569 -3.37 -0.10 -41.89
CA GLY A 569 -2.15 0.24 -41.17
C GLY A 569 -1.00 0.75 -42.05
N ARG A 570 -0.27 1.73 -41.55
CA ARG A 570 1.01 2.20 -42.12
C ARG A 570 2.17 1.77 -41.22
N VAL A 571 3.32 1.47 -41.81
CA VAL A 571 4.57 1.17 -41.10
C VAL A 571 5.71 2.07 -41.58
N LEU A 572 6.59 2.44 -40.66
CA LEU A 572 7.79 3.23 -40.88
C LEU A 572 9.02 2.33 -40.76
N ARG A 573 9.93 2.39 -41.72
CA ARG A 573 11.23 1.72 -41.64
C ARG A 573 12.24 2.61 -40.92
N VAL A 574 12.71 2.20 -39.75
CA VAL A 574 13.76 2.90 -38.99
C VAL A 574 14.90 1.94 -38.72
N ARG A 575 16.11 2.25 -39.23
CA ARG A 575 17.34 1.44 -39.05
C ARG A 575 17.18 -0.05 -39.41
N GLY A 576 16.29 -0.37 -40.34
CA GLY A 576 16.02 -1.75 -40.79
C GLY A 576 14.87 -2.46 -40.06
N GLU A 577 14.31 -1.87 -39.01
CA GLU A 577 13.09 -2.35 -38.33
C GLU A 577 11.84 -1.67 -38.91
N TYR A 578 10.71 -2.39 -38.97
CA TYR A 578 9.41 -1.83 -39.38
C TYR A 578 8.55 -1.54 -38.15
N LEU A 579 8.22 -0.27 -37.93
CA LEU A 579 7.44 0.21 -36.78
C LEU A 579 6.04 0.62 -37.24
N PRO A 580 4.96 0.24 -36.53
CA PRO A 580 3.62 0.71 -36.86
C PRO A 580 3.51 2.22 -36.61
N ILE A 581 2.95 2.94 -37.59
CA ILE A 581 2.67 4.38 -37.48
C ILE A 581 1.26 4.55 -36.92
N LEU A 582 1.16 5.23 -35.79
CA LEU A 582 -0.10 5.67 -35.18
C LEU A 582 -0.26 7.18 -35.36
N SER A 583 -1.36 7.59 -35.98
CA SER A 583 -1.70 9.01 -36.10
C SER A 583 -2.44 9.47 -34.85
N LEU A 584 -1.83 10.37 -34.07
CA LEU A 584 -2.46 10.91 -32.87
C LEU A 584 -3.73 11.71 -33.20
N THR A 585 -3.75 12.39 -34.36
CA THR A 585 -4.94 13.09 -34.88
C THR A 585 -6.13 12.14 -35.02
N ASN A 586 -5.92 10.99 -35.66
CA ASN A 586 -6.99 10.01 -35.86
C ASN A 586 -7.35 9.29 -34.55
N TYR A 587 -6.36 8.98 -33.71
CA TYR A 587 -6.57 8.25 -32.46
C TYR A 587 -7.45 9.04 -31.48
N TYR A 588 -7.16 10.33 -31.29
CA TYR A 588 -7.96 11.20 -30.41
C TYR A 588 -9.18 11.83 -31.10
N GLY A 589 -9.35 11.60 -32.41
CA GLY A 589 -10.47 12.13 -33.17
C GLY A 589 -10.44 13.66 -33.33
N PHE A 590 -9.26 14.27 -33.31
CA PHE A 590 -9.12 15.69 -33.60
C PHE A 590 -9.47 15.90 -35.08
N GLY A 591 -10.60 16.58 -35.36
CA GLY A 591 -11.21 16.70 -36.68
C GLY A 591 -10.45 17.59 -37.68
N GLY A 592 -9.14 17.43 -37.80
CA GLY A 592 -8.26 18.19 -38.69
C GLY A 592 -8.08 17.54 -40.07
N GLN A 593 -7.87 18.37 -41.10
CA GLN A 593 -7.37 17.90 -42.39
C GLN A 593 -5.95 17.35 -42.22
N GLN A 594 -5.66 16.17 -42.77
CA GLN A 594 -4.30 15.63 -42.86
C GLN A 594 -3.37 16.70 -43.44
N SER A 595 -2.41 17.19 -42.63
CA SER A 595 -1.37 18.07 -43.11
C SER A 595 -0.51 17.31 -44.13
N SER A 596 -0.73 17.60 -45.41
CA SER A 596 -0.19 16.82 -46.54
C SER A 596 1.29 17.11 -46.85
N LYS A 597 2.00 17.85 -46.02
CA LYS A 597 3.40 18.19 -46.28
C LYS A 597 4.16 18.15 -44.97
N GLU A 598 4.96 17.09 -44.80
CA GLU A 598 5.99 16.95 -43.77
C GLU A 598 5.51 16.54 -42.37
N SER A 599 4.79 15.42 -42.25
CA SER A 599 4.45 14.83 -40.96
C SER A 599 5.71 14.38 -40.22
N LEU A 600 5.89 14.84 -38.98
CA LEU A 600 6.98 14.42 -38.13
C LEU A 600 6.58 13.15 -37.38
N VAL A 601 7.55 12.29 -37.08
CA VAL A 601 7.32 11.07 -36.31
C VAL A 601 8.19 11.06 -35.05
N VAL A 602 7.56 10.77 -33.92
CA VAL A 602 8.23 10.48 -32.66
C VAL A 602 8.21 8.98 -32.42
N VAL A 603 9.38 8.36 -32.38
CA VAL A 603 9.54 6.94 -32.04
C VAL A 603 9.51 6.82 -30.52
N VAL A 604 8.55 6.06 -30.03
CA VAL A 604 8.38 5.79 -28.59
C VAL A 604 8.41 4.30 -28.32
N GLU A 605 8.84 3.93 -27.11
CA GLU A 605 8.86 2.55 -26.63
C GLU A 605 8.04 2.44 -25.35
N GLY A 606 7.10 1.49 -25.32
CA GLY A 606 6.31 1.18 -24.12
C GLY A 606 6.02 -0.31 -24.07
N ASP A 607 6.02 -0.90 -22.88
CA ASP A 607 5.82 -2.36 -22.69
C ASP A 607 6.73 -3.23 -23.60
N GLY A 608 7.95 -2.76 -23.91
CA GLY A 608 8.93 -3.44 -24.77
C GLY A 608 8.61 -3.44 -26.27
N GLN A 609 7.60 -2.67 -26.71
CA GLN A 609 7.25 -2.51 -28.11
C GLN A 609 7.47 -1.06 -28.56
N LYS A 610 8.05 -0.91 -29.76
CA LYS A 610 8.30 0.38 -30.39
C LYS A 610 7.16 0.74 -31.34
N ILE A 611 6.68 1.98 -31.26
CA ILE A 611 5.69 2.53 -32.18
C ILE A 611 6.12 3.91 -32.65
N ALA A 612 5.64 4.31 -33.82
CA ALA A 612 5.90 5.61 -34.43
C ALA A 612 4.65 6.50 -34.27
N LEU A 613 4.73 7.56 -33.49
CA LEU A 613 3.65 8.52 -33.32
C LEU A 613 3.78 9.64 -34.35
N GLU A 614 2.79 9.79 -35.23
CA GLU A 614 2.72 10.90 -36.19
C GLU A 614 2.17 12.14 -35.50
N VAL A 615 2.93 13.24 -35.58
CA VAL A 615 2.64 14.55 -34.99
C VAL A 615 2.89 15.65 -36.02
N ASP A 616 2.34 16.84 -35.79
CA ASP A 616 2.52 17.96 -36.71
C ASP A 616 3.83 18.71 -36.43
N GLU A 617 4.15 18.97 -35.17
CA GLU A 617 5.30 19.79 -34.77
C GLU A 617 5.84 19.41 -33.38
N LEU A 618 7.15 19.59 -33.15
CA LEU A 618 7.76 19.57 -31.82
C LEU A 618 7.90 21.00 -31.30
N LEU A 619 7.24 21.31 -30.19
CA LEU A 619 7.27 22.63 -29.57
C LEU A 619 8.44 22.78 -28.59
N GLY A 620 8.95 21.68 -28.04
CA GLY A 620 10.13 21.68 -27.16
C GLY A 620 10.04 20.69 -25.99
N GLN A 621 10.95 20.84 -25.03
CA GLN A 621 10.98 20.06 -23.79
C GLN A 621 10.73 20.97 -22.60
N GLN A 622 9.90 20.53 -21.65
CA GLN A 622 9.64 21.25 -20.41
C GLN A 622 9.24 20.29 -19.30
N GLN A 623 9.53 20.68 -18.06
CA GLN A 623 9.06 19.97 -16.88
C GLN A 623 7.62 20.39 -16.61
N VAL A 624 6.71 19.42 -16.51
CA VAL A 624 5.29 19.69 -16.32
C VAL A 624 4.78 19.07 -15.03
N VAL A 625 3.93 19.79 -14.32
CA VAL A 625 3.26 19.26 -13.13
C VAL A 625 2.06 18.42 -13.58
N VAL A 626 2.08 17.13 -13.25
CA VAL A 626 1.00 16.20 -13.55
C VAL A 626 -0.17 16.46 -12.60
N LYS A 627 -1.32 16.78 -13.17
CA LYS A 627 -2.61 16.88 -12.49
C LYS A 627 -3.44 15.65 -12.84
N ASN A 628 -3.96 14.98 -11.81
CA ASN A 628 -4.85 13.85 -12.02
C ASN A 628 -6.19 14.36 -12.58
N ILE A 629 -6.63 13.77 -13.70
CA ILE A 629 -7.91 14.08 -14.36
C ILE A 629 -9.05 13.21 -13.77
N GLU A 630 -8.73 12.07 -13.16
CA GLU A 630 -9.69 11.01 -12.80
C GLU A 630 -10.72 11.41 -11.74
N ASN A 631 -10.41 12.40 -10.89
CA ASN A 631 -11.37 12.88 -9.88
C ASN A 631 -12.60 13.56 -10.51
N ASN A 632 -12.47 14.07 -11.74
CA ASN A 632 -13.50 14.87 -12.40
C ASN A 632 -14.00 14.23 -13.70
N TYR A 633 -13.21 13.34 -14.31
CA TYR A 633 -13.54 12.71 -15.58
C TYR A 633 -13.29 11.20 -15.53
N ARG A 634 -14.06 10.44 -16.31
CA ARG A 634 -13.80 9.00 -16.49
C ARG A 634 -12.45 8.80 -17.15
N ARG A 635 -11.76 7.70 -16.80
CA ARG A 635 -10.48 7.31 -17.40
C ARG A 635 -10.56 7.37 -18.93
N ILE A 636 -9.77 8.23 -19.54
CA ILE A 636 -9.72 8.44 -21.00
C ILE A 636 -8.62 7.54 -21.57
N PRO A 637 -8.95 6.55 -22.43
CA PRO A 637 -7.94 5.68 -23.04
C PRO A 637 -6.89 6.49 -23.81
N GLY A 638 -5.60 6.21 -23.55
CA GLY A 638 -4.49 6.93 -24.17
C GLY A 638 -4.09 8.23 -23.48
N VAL A 639 -4.66 8.57 -22.31
CA VAL A 639 -4.27 9.75 -21.51
C VAL A 639 -3.89 9.30 -20.10
N SER A 640 -2.74 9.73 -19.61
CA SER A 640 -2.23 9.41 -18.27
C SER A 640 -2.46 10.53 -17.24
N GLY A 641 -2.69 11.75 -17.71
CA GLY A 641 -2.94 12.92 -16.87
C GLY A 641 -3.06 14.19 -17.70
N ALA A 642 -3.18 15.33 -17.03
CA ALA A 642 -3.13 16.65 -17.66
C ALA A 642 -2.06 17.52 -17.00
N THR A 643 -1.68 18.57 -17.69
CA THR A 643 -0.90 19.66 -17.12
C THR A 643 -1.45 21.00 -17.59
N ILE A 644 -1.03 22.08 -16.93
CA ILE A 644 -1.35 23.45 -17.33
C ILE A 644 -0.05 24.06 -17.84
N LEU A 645 -0.06 24.48 -19.10
CA LEU A 645 1.08 25.10 -19.76
C LEU A 645 1.26 26.55 -19.29
N GLY A 646 2.42 27.14 -19.58
CA GLY A 646 2.72 28.54 -19.27
C GLY A 646 1.82 29.57 -20.00
N ASP A 647 0.92 29.16 -20.89
CA ASP A 647 -0.10 30.08 -21.44
C ASP A 647 -1.48 29.88 -20.76
N GLY A 648 -1.54 29.04 -19.73
CA GLY A 648 -2.76 28.69 -19.01
C GLY A 648 -3.63 27.65 -19.74
N ARG A 649 -3.23 27.17 -20.93
CA ARG A 649 -3.95 26.10 -21.61
C ARG A 649 -3.70 24.76 -20.92
N VAL A 650 -4.73 23.94 -20.88
CA VAL A 650 -4.64 22.55 -20.41
C VAL A 650 -4.10 21.70 -21.55
N SER A 651 -3.06 20.91 -21.26
CA SER A 651 -2.48 19.95 -22.20
C SER A 651 -2.57 18.54 -21.62
N LEU A 652 -2.90 17.56 -22.46
CA LEU A 652 -3.02 16.17 -22.05
C LEU A 652 -1.67 15.47 -22.13
N ILE A 653 -1.39 14.64 -21.13
CA ILE A 653 -0.21 13.78 -21.08
C ILE A 653 -0.60 12.43 -21.69
N VAL A 654 0.13 12.02 -22.73
CA VAL A 654 -0.14 10.81 -23.49
C VAL A 654 0.25 9.56 -22.71
N ASP A 655 -0.66 8.58 -22.62
CA ASP A 655 -0.38 7.25 -22.06
C ASP A 655 0.22 6.34 -23.13
N ILE A 656 1.54 6.37 -23.27
CA ILE A 656 2.28 5.58 -24.28
C ILE A 656 2.04 4.07 -24.11
N GLY A 657 2.06 3.56 -22.88
CA GLY A 657 1.78 2.14 -22.61
C GLY A 657 0.36 1.75 -23.01
N GLY A 658 -0.62 2.63 -22.74
CA GLY A 658 -2.00 2.48 -23.22
C GLY A 658 -2.11 2.46 -24.75
N LEU A 659 -1.40 3.36 -25.44
CA LEU A 659 -1.38 3.42 -26.91
C LEU A 659 -0.80 2.13 -27.50
N VAL A 660 0.32 1.65 -26.99
CA VAL A 660 0.96 0.40 -27.43
C VAL A 660 -0.01 -0.79 -27.29
N ARG A 661 -0.68 -0.92 -26.14
CA ARG A 661 -1.66 -2.01 -25.91
C ARG A 661 -2.89 -1.94 -26.82
N SER A 662 -3.27 -0.74 -27.27
CA SER A 662 -4.43 -0.56 -28.15
C SER A 662 -4.14 -1.00 -29.60
N LEU A 663 -2.87 -0.98 -30.01
CA LEU A 663 -2.42 -1.40 -31.33
C LEU A 663 -2.39 -2.93 -31.40
N LYS A 664 -3.47 -3.53 -31.90
CA LYS A 664 -3.45 -4.91 -32.41
C LYS A 664 -2.58 -4.95 -33.66
N VAL A 665 -1.26 -5.07 -33.52
CA VAL A 665 -0.38 -5.34 -34.65
C VAL A 665 -0.72 -6.76 -35.13
N PRO A 666 -1.17 -6.97 -36.38
CA PRO A 666 -1.21 -8.31 -36.94
C PRO A 666 0.24 -8.79 -36.97
N GLN A 667 0.55 -9.85 -36.21
CA GLN A 667 1.85 -10.50 -36.32
C GLN A 667 2.08 -10.83 -37.80
N ALA A 668 3.15 -10.30 -38.36
CA ALA A 668 3.58 -10.67 -39.70
C ALA A 668 3.77 -12.19 -39.71
N ALA A 669 3.00 -12.87 -40.57
CA ALA A 669 3.08 -14.31 -40.79
C ALA A 669 4.39 -14.70 -41.47
#